data_AF-A0A172ZDJ2-F1
#
_entry.id   AF-A0A172ZDJ2-F1
#
_cell.length_a   1.000
_cell.length_b   1.000
_cell.length_c   1.000
_cell.angle_alpha   90.00
_cell.angle_beta   90.00
_cell.angle_gamma   90.00
#
_symmetry.space_group_name_H-M   'P 1'
#
loop_
_entity.id
_entity.type
_entity.pdbx_description
1 polymer ?
#
loop_
_entity_poly.entity_id
_entity_poly.type
_entity_poly.pdbx_seq_one_letter_code
_entity_poly.pdbx_strand_id
1 'polypeptide(L)'
;MNNRFRRFKLYVCCCVLLLSLFPAAGRTQAYHYPVEDMQGSRLPAGTTYTASAPSQWGYDPYKVADDDRNTFWGLYGNFGYLQLNFPEKVQMNAVQLATNSFTLGYHTYKIEGLQKGQWSEIGRKTQKVNREEYVVLDPIPVQEGWYNSIRITIQSTSYWMRINEIHYLSDLDSPTGLQARSNNQQVRLNWTPVPGAAGYQIRYGTKSGSYTEAVNVSADTYKGYSLAGLLENRPYYFVVAARTGEVRSNYSYETFSMPLSGFDFPDDMQASVNPDNVHYFDPASNIIDQDLSTGWRFKGWGIDAELYLKSDYPVYMDELQLVMTSEAADNYFIAYIYTGDNEDKPIAEHEIEMEKGSEPGVWIIPIEPGWYKDLKLHIMVSRSPLIIHEIRYNTDHTPVQNLQATSDNREVALTWDPVAGADHYRIVYGQSLTDIHQGSAVTVSADAYVGYTVTGLESSGAPYQFLVQAIRGDEPYGYSNMVSAALQTYRTGEWLPSGTRITATGSYQNHLPQHAADANLRSYWHSDIGNWYELDQGNTNGTINFAFPRPINLYAVQPVSSMYPSGSQYYTIYGLQNREWILLYKGKVNVPYQPNGGILKPIPVKSGEYNGLMINIDAGSQAVTLQELLIFYNHPAETVLGDTYEQLSLPTVSEDTYR
;
A
#
# COMPACT_ATOMS: atom_id res chain seq x y z
N MET A 1 -26.24 30.28 -46.94
CA MET A 1 -25.36 31.31 -46.35
C MET A 1 -24.16 30.58 -45.77
N ASN A 2 -23.19 30.12 -46.56
CA ASN A 2 -22.05 30.86 -47.13
C ASN A 2 -21.32 31.75 -46.13
N ASN A 3 -20.25 31.23 -45.53
CA ASN A 3 -18.87 31.75 -45.61
C ASN A 3 -18.09 31.41 -44.34
N ARG A 4 -17.12 30.50 -44.45
CA ARG A 4 -15.76 30.62 -43.86
C ARG A 4 -14.84 29.41 -44.11
N PHE A 5 -15.05 28.62 -45.18
CA PHE A 5 -14.00 27.77 -45.75
C PHE A 5 -13.27 28.55 -46.86
N ARG A 6 -12.24 29.33 -46.50
CA ARG A 6 -11.19 29.82 -47.42
C ARG A 6 -10.14 30.61 -46.65
N ARG A 7 -9.00 29.98 -46.38
CA ARG A 7 -7.65 30.60 -46.40
C ARG A 7 -6.60 29.48 -46.27
N PHE A 8 -6.43 28.74 -47.36
CA PHE A 8 -5.27 27.89 -47.59
C PHE A 8 -4.56 28.47 -48.81
N LYS A 9 -3.36 29.03 -48.62
CA LYS A 9 -2.34 29.16 -49.66
C LYS A 9 -0.98 29.56 -49.07
N LEU A 10 -0.02 28.65 -49.32
CA LEU A 10 1.40 28.85 -49.60
C LEU A 10 2.27 29.64 -48.61
N TYR A 11 3.22 28.94 -47.98
CA TYR A 11 4.64 29.33 -48.03
C TYR A 11 5.53 28.10 -48.25
N VAL A 12 6.47 28.29 -49.17
CA VAL A 12 7.43 27.33 -49.73
C VAL A 12 8.73 27.36 -48.93
N CYS A 13 9.26 26.18 -48.62
CA CYS A 13 10.67 25.79 -48.48
C CYS A 13 11.71 26.84 -48.02
N CYS A 14 12.31 26.61 -46.84
CA CYS A 14 13.73 26.84 -46.60
C CYS A 14 14.28 25.73 -45.68
N CYS A 15 15.32 25.06 -46.17
CA CYS A 15 16.06 24.02 -45.46
C CYS A 15 16.80 24.61 -44.26
N VAL A 16 16.56 24.05 -43.07
CA VAL A 16 17.57 24.02 -42.01
C VAL A 16 17.60 22.57 -41.49
N LEU A 17 18.75 21.94 -41.68
CA LEU A 17 19.16 20.71 -40.99
C LEU A 17 19.13 20.99 -39.49
N LEU A 18 18.04 20.60 -38.83
CA LEU A 18 17.94 20.51 -37.38
C LEU A 18 18.02 19.03 -37.02
N LEU A 19 19.15 18.63 -36.45
CA LEU A 19 19.28 17.41 -35.66
C LEU A 19 18.16 17.44 -34.61
N SER A 20 17.16 16.60 -34.80
CA SER A 20 16.05 16.45 -33.86
C SER A 20 16.53 15.69 -32.63
N LEU A 21 17.04 16.41 -31.63
CA LEU A 21 17.03 15.95 -30.24
C LEU A 21 15.59 16.14 -29.74
N PHE A 22 14.76 15.12 -29.90
CA PHE A 22 13.50 15.06 -29.17
C PHE A 22 13.82 14.57 -27.75
N PRO A 23 13.59 15.37 -26.70
CA PRO A 23 13.34 14.76 -25.39
C PRO A 23 12.07 13.92 -25.54
N ALA A 24 12.17 12.62 -25.23
CA ALA A 24 10.99 11.78 -25.13
C ALA A 24 10.19 12.26 -23.90
N ALA A 25 9.21 13.12 -24.15
CA ALA A 25 8.21 13.50 -23.16
C ALA A 25 6.96 12.66 -23.37
N GLY A 26 6.45 12.08 -22.28
CA GLY A 26 5.11 11.49 -22.15
C GLY A 26 4.78 10.35 -23.11
N ARG A 27 4.80 9.10 -22.63
CA ARG A 27 4.23 7.98 -23.38
C ARG A 27 2.99 7.44 -22.69
N THR A 28 1.89 7.64 -23.42
CA THR A 28 0.63 6.90 -23.39
C THR A 28 0.89 5.40 -23.20
N GLN A 29 0.40 4.85 -22.09
CA GLN A 29 0.56 3.45 -21.71
C GLN A 29 -0.26 2.57 -22.66
N ALA A 30 0.42 1.80 -23.52
CA ALA A 30 -0.17 0.74 -24.32
C ALA A 30 -0.01 -0.58 -23.56
N TYR A 31 -0.94 -1.53 -23.77
CA TYR A 31 -1.00 -2.87 -23.16
C TYR A 31 0.33 -3.41 -22.62
N HIS A 32 0.50 -3.34 -21.30
CA HIS A 32 1.73 -3.70 -20.62
C HIS A 32 1.79 -5.21 -20.38
N TYR A 33 2.72 -5.90 -21.02
CA TYR A 33 3.06 -7.28 -20.66
C TYR A 33 4.37 -7.25 -19.87
N PRO A 34 4.32 -7.31 -18.52
CA PRO A 34 5.52 -7.16 -17.70
C PRO A 34 6.55 -8.22 -18.06
N VAL A 35 7.83 -7.85 -17.95
CA VAL A 35 8.91 -8.80 -18.16
C VAL A 35 9.12 -9.65 -16.92
N GLU A 36 8.48 -10.81 -16.89
CA GLU A 36 8.71 -11.85 -15.90
C GLU A 36 10.22 -12.22 -15.84
N ASP A 37 10.74 -12.53 -14.66
CA ASP A 37 12.15 -12.92 -14.38
C ASP A 37 13.24 -11.81 -14.44
N MET A 38 12.86 -10.54 -14.69
CA MET A 38 13.78 -9.43 -14.47
C MET A 38 13.95 -9.17 -12.96
N GLN A 39 15.20 -9.20 -12.49
CA GLN A 39 15.62 -9.02 -11.10
C GLN A 39 16.08 -7.58 -10.82
N GLY A 40 16.47 -6.85 -11.87
CA GLY A 40 16.97 -5.49 -11.75
C GLY A 40 15.87 -4.42 -11.63
N SER A 41 16.31 -3.19 -11.39
CA SER A 41 15.50 -1.98 -11.44
C SER A 41 15.43 -1.39 -12.86
N ARG A 42 14.27 -0.86 -13.24
CA ARG A 42 14.08 -0.10 -14.48
C ARG A 42 14.98 1.13 -14.50
N LEU A 43 15.28 1.58 -15.72
CA LEU A 43 16.12 2.74 -15.97
C LEU A 43 15.43 4.04 -15.49
N PRO A 44 16.17 5.05 -15.03
CA PRO A 44 15.57 6.30 -14.56
C PRO A 44 14.74 7.00 -15.64
N ALA A 45 13.60 7.59 -15.25
CA ALA A 45 12.80 8.44 -16.12
C ALA A 45 13.65 9.59 -16.68
N GLY A 46 13.46 9.94 -17.96
CA GLY A 46 14.31 10.93 -18.65
C GLY A 46 15.62 10.38 -19.22
N THR A 47 15.91 9.08 -19.08
CA THR A 47 17.02 8.44 -19.80
C THR A 47 16.86 8.66 -21.30
N THR A 48 17.93 9.09 -21.97
CA THR A 48 17.94 9.30 -23.42
C THR A 48 18.72 8.19 -24.11
N TYR A 49 18.30 7.86 -25.32
CA TYR A 49 18.79 6.68 -26.03
C TYR A 49 19.38 7.07 -27.38
N THR A 50 20.51 6.46 -27.73
CA THR A 50 21.13 6.60 -29.06
C THR A 50 21.57 5.23 -29.54
N ALA A 51 21.24 4.88 -30.78
CA ALA A 51 21.57 3.56 -31.33
C ALA A 51 22.17 3.64 -32.73
N SER A 52 22.85 2.57 -33.15
CA SER A 52 23.56 2.51 -34.43
C SER A 52 22.69 2.33 -35.70
N ALA A 53 21.37 2.14 -35.59
CA ALA A 53 20.47 1.91 -36.74
C ALA A 53 19.25 2.88 -36.71
N PRO A 54 18.73 3.32 -37.88
CA PRO A 54 17.57 4.21 -37.95
C PRO A 54 16.26 3.51 -37.55
N SER A 55 15.34 4.27 -36.94
CA SER A 55 14.03 3.80 -36.45
C SER A 55 13.03 3.61 -37.59
N GLN A 56 12.88 2.41 -38.12
CA GLN A 56 11.74 2.03 -38.96
C GLN A 56 11.22 0.66 -38.53
N TRP A 57 9.94 0.55 -38.13
CA TRP A 57 9.24 -0.70 -37.74
C TRP A 57 9.51 -1.26 -36.33
N GLY A 58 9.37 -0.46 -35.27
CA GLY A 58 9.56 -0.95 -33.90
C GLY A 58 11.04 -1.10 -33.49
N TYR A 59 11.88 -0.18 -33.95
CA TYR A 59 13.33 -0.15 -33.68
C TYR A 59 13.69 1.05 -32.81
N ASP A 60 12.75 1.47 -31.97
CA ASP A 60 12.90 2.71 -31.24
C ASP A 60 13.73 2.45 -29.99
N PRO A 61 14.90 3.09 -29.82
CA PRO A 61 15.83 2.75 -28.75
C PRO A 61 15.28 2.88 -27.33
N TYR A 62 14.23 3.68 -27.12
CA TYR A 62 13.60 3.86 -25.80
C TYR A 62 12.69 2.70 -25.40
N LYS A 63 12.32 1.79 -26.33
CA LYS A 63 11.43 0.62 -26.09
C LYS A 63 12.10 -0.52 -25.33
N VAL A 64 13.24 -0.25 -24.72
CA VAL A 64 14.05 -1.19 -23.94
C VAL A 64 13.95 -0.89 -22.44
N ALA A 65 13.03 0.00 -22.09
CA ALA A 65 12.89 0.65 -20.79
C ALA A 65 11.41 0.97 -20.50
N ASP A 66 10.50 0.36 -21.24
CA ASP A 66 9.06 0.57 -21.12
C ASP A 66 8.35 -0.60 -20.43
N ASP A 67 9.09 -1.63 -19.99
CA ASP A 67 8.64 -2.82 -19.28
C ASP A 67 7.52 -3.59 -20.01
N ASP A 68 7.44 -3.42 -21.33
CA ASP A 68 6.61 -4.23 -22.20
C ASP A 68 7.48 -5.23 -22.96
N ARG A 69 7.31 -6.52 -22.66
CA ARG A 69 8.08 -7.57 -23.34
C ARG A 69 7.86 -7.62 -24.86
N ASN A 70 6.80 -7.02 -25.39
CA ASN A 70 6.48 -7.05 -26.83
C ASN A 70 7.09 -5.90 -27.62
N THR A 71 7.44 -4.80 -26.96
CA THR A 71 8.22 -3.72 -27.54
C THR A 71 9.70 -4.08 -27.50
N PHE A 72 10.48 -3.51 -28.41
CA PHE A 72 11.91 -3.77 -28.49
C PHE A 72 12.64 -2.68 -29.25
N TRP A 73 13.95 -2.66 -29.06
CA TRP A 73 14.91 -2.12 -30.02
C TRP A 73 15.49 -3.28 -30.86
N GLY A 74 15.46 -3.13 -32.18
CA GLY A 74 15.97 -4.12 -33.12
C GLY A 74 17.34 -3.76 -33.69
N LEU A 75 18.13 -4.78 -34.02
CA LEU A 75 19.41 -4.64 -34.71
C LEU A 75 19.35 -5.38 -36.05
N TYR A 76 19.45 -4.65 -37.16
CA TYR A 76 19.50 -5.21 -38.51
C TYR A 76 20.95 -5.40 -38.96
N GLY A 77 21.57 -6.48 -38.50
CA GLY A 77 22.96 -6.80 -38.77
C GLY A 77 23.57 -7.64 -37.66
N ASN A 78 24.88 -7.84 -37.75
CA ASN A 78 25.64 -8.65 -36.79
C ASN A 78 26.40 -7.78 -35.77
N PHE A 79 26.28 -6.46 -35.88
CA PHE A 79 26.98 -5.51 -35.03
C PHE A 79 26.15 -4.24 -34.85
N GLY A 80 26.03 -3.76 -33.62
CA GLY A 80 25.41 -2.49 -33.31
C GLY A 80 25.65 -2.07 -31.87
N TYR A 81 25.23 -0.85 -31.53
CA TYR A 81 25.27 -0.37 -30.17
C TYR A 81 23.98 0.33 -29.78
N LEU A 82 23.69 0.29 -28.49
CA LEU A 82 22.68 1.06 -27.81
C LEU A 82 23.36 1.81 -26.66
N GLN A 83 23.28 3.14 -26.69
CA GLN A 83 23.79 4.02 -25.65
C GLN A 83 22.62 4.60 -24.87
N LEU A 84 22.72 4.52 -23.54
CA LEU A 84 21.76 5.03 -22.58
C LEU A 84 22.45 6.14 -21.80
N ASN A 85 21.95 7.36 -21.88
CA ASN A 85 22.43 8.49 -21.09
C ASN A 85 21.41 8.80 -20.01
N PHE A 86 21.84 8.64 -18.77
CA PHE A 86 20.98 8.84 -17.62
C PHE A 86 20.88 10.34 -17.30
N PRO A 87 19.71 10.82 -16.83
CA PRO A 87 19.58 12.19 -16.32
C PRO A 87 20.51 12.43 -15.13
N GLU A 88 20.79 11.37 -14.37
CA GLU A 88 21.71 11.35 -13.25
C GLU A 88 22.50 10.06 -13.20
N LYS A 89 23.65 10.08 -12.52
CA LYS A 89 24.44 8.87 -12.36
C LYS A 89 23.62 7.77 -11.70
N VAL A 90 23.75 6.57 -12.26
CA VAL A 90 23.17 5.33 -11.73
C VAL A 90 24.30 4.49 -11.16
N GLN A 91 24.15 4.06 -9.91
CA GLN A 91 25.01 3.02 -9.34
C GLN A 91 24.55 1.68 -9.90
N MET A 92 25.49 0.87 -10.36
CA MET A 92 25.19 -0.50 -10.77
C MET A 92 26.35 -1.44 -10.51
N ASN A 93 26.02 -2.72 -10.29
CA ASN A 93 26.94 -3.87 -10.23
C ASN A 93 26.62 -4.94 -11.29
N ALA A 94 25.45 -4.87 -11.94
CA ALA A 94 25.12 -5.68 -13.10
C ALA A 94 24.11 -4.98 -14.02
N VAL A 95 24.02 -5.46 -15.25
CA VAL A 95 22.96 -5.11 -16.21
C VAL A 95 22.26 -6.38 -16.62
N GLN A 96 20.93 -6.38 -16.62
CA GLN A 96 20.12 -7.49 -17.08
C GLN A 96 19.40 -7.12 -18.36
N LEU A 97 19.33 -8.07 -19.29
CA LEU A 97 18.73 -7.86 -20.60
C LEU A 97 17.67 -8.94 -20.84
N ALA A 98 16.52 -8.52 -21.33
CA ALA A 98 15.59 -9.40 -22.02
C ALA A 98 15.81 -9.26 -23.54
N THR A 99 15.95 -10.39 -24.22
CA THR A 99 16.39 -10.43 -25.62
C THR A 99 15.66 -11.53 -26.39
N ASN A 100 15.50 -11.34 -27.68
CA ASN A 100 14.99 -12.34 -28.61
C ASN A 100 15.79 -12.27 -29.91
N SER A 101 15.93 -13.40 -30.61
CA SER A 101 16.58 -13.47 -31.92
C SER A 101 15.73 -14.27 -32.91
N PHE A 102 15.68 -13.83 -34.17
CA PHE A 102 15.01 -14.57 -35.24
C PHE A 102 15.81 -15.76 -35.78
N THR A 103 17.10 -15.81 -35.48
CA THR A 103 17.97 -16.89 -35.95
C THR A 103 18.84 -17.38 -34.81
N LEU A 104 19.12 -18.69 -34.82
CA LEU A 104 20.02 -19.30 -33.85
C LEU A 104 21.41 -18.67 -33.96
N GLY A 105 21.99 -18.25 -32.84
CA GLY A 105 23.36 -17.72 -32.84
C GLY A 105 23.93 -17.46 -31.46
N TYR A 106 25.19 -17.00 -31.46
CA TYR A 106 25.87 -16.49 -30.28
C TYR A 106 25.88 -14.96 -30.32
N HIS A 107 25.50 -14.36 -29.21
CA HIS A 107 25.42 -12.92 -29.06
C HIS A 107 26.33 -12.50 -27.92
N THR A 108 27.28 -11.63 -28.23
CA THR A 108 28.19 -11.03 -27.26
C THR A 108 27.73 -9.62 -26.96
N TYR A 109 27.35 -9.37 -25.72
CA TYR A 109 27.00 -8.07 -25.17
C TYR A 109 28.23 -7.54 -24.43
N LYS A 110 28.85 -6.50 -24.97
CA LYS A 110 29.91 -5.73 -24.31
C LYS A 110 29.29 -4.48 -23.71
N ILE A 111 29.44 -4.28 -22.41
CA ILE A 111 28.93 -3.12 -21.69
C ILE A 111 30.09 -2.19 -21.40
N GLU A 112 29.96 -0.95 -21.86
CA GLU A 112 30.88 0.13 -21.57
C GLU A 112 30.19 1.14 -20.64
N GLY A 113 30.91 1.69 -19.67
CA GLY A 113 30.41 2.69 -18.73
C GLY A 113 31.12 4.02 -18.89
N LEU A 114 30.39 5.13 -18.81
CA LEU A 114 30.93 6.49 -18.85
C LEU A 114 31.15 7.04 -17.43
N GLN A 115 32.42 7.13 -17.03
CA GLN A 115 32.85 7.74 -15.77
C GLN A 115 33.89 8.83 -16.03
N LYS A 116 33.75 9.98 -15.36
CA LYS A 116 34.69 11.11 -15.48
C LYS A 116 35.00 11.52 -16.95
N GLY A 117 34.00 11.39 -17.83
CA GLY A 117 34.13 11.73 -19.25
C GLY A 117 34.88 10.69 -20.11
N GLN A 118 35.20 9.51 -19.57
CA GLN A 118 35.88 8.43 -20.29
C GLN A 118 35.02 7.17 -20.32
N TRP A 119 35.00 6.50 -21.47
CA TRP A 119 34.34 5.21 -21.66
C TRP A 119 35.33 4.08 -21.37
N SER A 120 34.93 3.11 -20.57
CA SER A 120 35.67 1.86 -20.34
C SER A 120 34.74 0.65 -20.42
N GLU A 121 35.25 -0.49 -20.87
CA GLU A 121 34.51 -1.76 -20.75
C GLU A 121 34.36 -2.11 -19.26
N ILE A 122 33.12 -2.34 -18.83
CA ILE A 122 32.78 -2.65 -17.44
C ILE A 122 32.17 -4.04 -17.29
N GLY A 123 31.68 -4.65 -18.36
CA GLY A 123 31.15 -6.01 -18.33
C GLY A 123 30.99 -6.62 -19.72
N ARG A 124 30.87 -7.94 -19.76
CA ARG A 124 30.71 -8.71 -21.00
C ARG A 124 30.01 -10.05 -20.76
N LYS A 125 29.08 -10.42 -21.63
CA LYS A 125 28.49 -11.78 -21.66
C LYS A 125 28.34 -12.27 -23.09
N THR A 126 28.64 -13.53 -23.34
CA THR A 126 28.30 -14.22 -24.59
C THR A 126 27.23 -15.26 -24.29
N GLN A 127 26.08 -15.15 -24.95
CA GLN A 127 24.94 -16.04 -24.77
C GLN A 127 24.59 -16.72 -26.09
N LYS A 128 24.24 -18.01 -26.04
CA LYS A 128 23.55 -18.68 -27.14
C LYS A 128 22.06 -18.42 -27.02
N VAL A 129 21.43 -17.88 -28.05
CA VAL A 129 19.98 -17.62 -28.10
C VAL A 129 19.38 -18.42 -29.24
N ASN A 130 18.33 -19.19 -28.96
CA ASN A 130 17.65 -19.98 -29.97
C ASN A 130 16.69 -19.11 -30.79
N ARG A 131 16.27 -19.64 -31.94
CA ARG A 131 15.36 -18.95 -32.85
C ARG A 131 14.00 -18.72 -32.19
N GLU A 132 13.53 -17.49 -32.27
CA GLU A 132 12.22 -17.00 -31.80
C GLU A 132 12.01 -17.20 -30.29
N GLU A 133 13.05 -17.55 -29.55
CA GLU A 133 13.01 -17.69 -28.10
C GLU A 133 13.20 -16.33 -27.43
N TYR A 134 12.25 -15.97 -26.57
CA TYR A 134 12.40 -14.86 -25.64
C TYR A 134 13.22 -15.33 -24.44
N VAL A 135 14.34 -14.66 -24.16
CA VAL A 135 15.25 -15.04 -23.09
C VAL A 135 15.52 -13.83 -22.21
N VAL A 136 15.23 -13.98 -20.93
CA VAL A 136 15.78 -13.10 -19.89
C VAL A 136 17.14 -13.65 -19.48
N LEU A 137 18.19 -12.88 -19.70
CA LEU A 137 19.55 -13.29 -19.35
C LEU A 137 19.73 -13.24 -17.83
N ASP A 138 20.56 -14.13 -17.26
CA ASP A 138 21.10 -13.84 -15.92
C ASP A 138 21.84 -12.49 -15.96
N PRO A 139 21.81 -11.72 -14.87
CA PRO A 139 22.50 -10.44 -14.77
C PRO A 139 23.94 -10.54 -15.28
N ILE A 140 24.30 -9.64 -16.20
CA ILE A 140 25.66 -9.48 -16.70
C ILE A 140 26.43 -8.68 -15.66
N PRO A 141 27.40 -9.28 -14.93
CA PRO A 141 28.16 -8.54 -13.95
C PRO A 141 28.91 -7.39 -14.62
N VAL A 142 28.86 -6.22 -14.00
CA VAL A 142 29.68 -5.08 -14.37
C VAL A 142 30.55 -4.64 -13.21
N GLN A 143 31.64 -3.94 -13.49
CA GLN A 143 32.41 -3.28 -12.46
C GLN A 143 31.49 -2.33 -11.68
N GLU A 144 31.43 -2.50 -10.36
CA GLU A 144 30.58 -1.68 -9.51
C GLU A 144 30.96 -0.20 -9.58
N GLY A 145 29.98 0.68 -9.75
CA GLY A 145 30.21 2.12 -9.68
C GLY A 145 29.07 2.99 -10.17
N TRP A 146 29.28 4.30 -10.11
CA TRP A 146 28.34 5.32 -10.57
C TRP A 146 28.64 5.74 -12.01
N TYR A 147 27.71 5.49 -12.92
CA TYR A 147 27.87 5.75 -14.35
C TYR A 147 26.92 6.83 -14.84
N ASN A 148 27.41 7.78 -15.65
CA ASN A 148 26.55 8.80 -16.29
C ASN A 148 25.78 8.22 -17.48
N SER A 149 26.40 7.24 -18.14
CA SER A 149 25.85 6.55 -19.30
C SER A 149 26.40 5.14 -19.34
N ILE A 150 25.66 4.23 -19.97
CA ILE A 150 26.19 2.95 -20.43
C ILE A 150 26.02 2.81 -21.94
N ARG A 151 26.88 1.99 -22.56
CA ARG A 151 26.76 1.60 -23.96
C ARG A 151 26.85 0.10 -24.05
N ILE A 152 25.80 -0.51 -24.58
CA ILE A 152 25.74 -1.94 -24.84
C ILE A 152 26.06 -2.13 -26.32
N THR A 153 27.25 -2.64 -26.60
CA THR A 153 27.66 -3.06 -27.94
C THR A 153 27.35 -4.53 -28.12
N ILE A 154 26.63 -4.86 -29.18
CA ILE A 154 26.23 -6.22 -29.51
C ILE A 154 27.05 -6.68 -30.71
N GLN A 155 27.66 -7.86 -30.58
CA GLN A 155 28.29 -8.57 -31.68
C GLN A 155 27.68 -9.97 -31.77
N SER A 156 27.11 -10.29 -32.93
CA SER A 156 26.30 -11.49 -33.14
C SER A 156 26.85 -12.35 -34.27
N THR A 157 26.71 -13.67 -34.15
CA THR A 157 26.92 -14.59 -35.28
C THR A 157 25.67 -14.74 -36.16
N SER A 158 24.57 -14.12 -35.78
CA SER A 158 23.24 -14.22 -36.38
C SER A 158 22.71 -12.83 -36.75
N TYR A 159 21.92 -12.78 -37.83
CA TYR A 159 21.25 -11.56 -38.26
C TYR A 159 19.92 -11.40 -37.53
N TRP A 160 19.59 -10.15 -37.22
CA TRP A 160 18.28 -9.71 -36.74
C TRP A 160 17.98 -10.05 -35.28
N MET A 161 18.57 -9.24 -34.39
CA MET A 161 18.46 -9.35 -32.93
C MET A 161 17.52 -8.29 -32.34
N ARG A 162 17.03 -8.54 -31.13
CA ARG A 162 16.21 -7.61 -30.35
C ARG A 162 16.68 -7.51 -28.90
N ILE A 163 16.61 -6.31 -28.34
CA ILE A 163 16.55 -6.09 -26.90
C ILE A 163 15.14 -5.61 -26.60
N ASN A 164 14.46 -6.32 -25.72
CA ASN A 164 13.11 -6.01 -25.29
C ASN A 164 13.10 -5.17 -24.02
N GLU A 165 14.00 -5.44 -23.08
CA GLU A 165 14.04 -4.72 -21.80
C GLU A 165 15.46 -4.70 -21.21
N ILE A 166 15.79 -3.64 -20.47
CA ILE A 166 17.09 -3.42 -19.83
C ILE A 166 16.85 -2.92 -18.42
N HIS A 167 17.28 -3.71 -17.44
CA HIS A 167 17.35 -3.26 -16.05
C HIS A 167 18.80 -3.21 -15.58
N TYR A 168 19.05 -2.42 -14.53
CA TYR A 168 20.32 -2.44 -13.80
C TYR A 168 20.11 -3.08 -12.43
N LEU A 169 21.16 -3.66 -11.87
CA LEU A 169 21.19 -4.11 -10.49
C LEU A 169 22.18 -3.27 -9.70
N SER A 170 21.91 -3.10 -8.41
CA SER A 170 22.66 -2.30 -7.46
C SER A 170 22.58 -2.97 -6.09
N ASP A 171 23.69 -3.05 -5.37
CA ASP A 171 23.71 -3.50 -3.98
C ASP A 171 23.25 -2.40 -3.01
N LEU A 172 23.03 -1.18 -3.51
CA LEU A 172 22.41 -0.10 -2.74
C LEU A 172 20.89 -0.19 -2.88
N ASP A 173 20.23 -0.65 -1.82
CA ASP A 173 18.79 -0.70 -1.71
C ASP A 173 18.20 0.70 -1.92
N SER A 174 17.28 0.79 -2.87
CA SER A 174 16.59 2.04 -3.23
C SER A 174 15.13 1.96 -2.77
N PRO A 175 14.50 3.08 -2.38
CA PRO A 175 13.10 3.03 -1.98
C PRO A 175 12.22 2.55 -3.15
N THR A 176 11.24 1.71 -2.83
CA THR A 176 10.26 1.17 -3.80
C THR A 176 8.84 1.53 -3.38
N GLY A 177 7.88 1.36 -4.30
CA GLY A 177 6.48 1.68 -4.02
C GLY A 177 6.25 3.15 -3.64
N LEU A 178 7.00 4.07 -4.24
CA LEU A 178 6.75 5.50 -4.09
C LEU A 178 5.37 5.82 -4.67
N GLN A 179 4.46 6.34 -3.85
CA GLN A 179 3.17 6.86 -4.30
C GLN A 179 3.09 8.35 -3.98
N ALA A 180 2.36 9.08 -4.82
CA ALA A 180 2.09 10.50 -4.65
C ALA A 180 0.58 10.71 -4.70
N ARG A 181 0.02 11.25 -3.63
CA ARG A 181 -1.40 11.56 -3.52
C ARG A 181 -1.62 13.05 -3.48
N SER A 182 -2.61 13.50 -4.25
CA SER A 182 -3.02 14.88 -4.24
C SER A 182 -3.63 15.28 -2.90
N ASN A 183 -3.43 16.54 -2.53
CA ASN A 183 -4.15 17.20 -1.45
C ASN A 183 -4.16 18.71 -1.75
N ASN A 184 -4.99 19.47 -1.04
CA ASN A 184 -5.13 20.90 -1.24
C ASN A 184 -3.78 21.62 -1.06
N GLN A 185 -3.23 22.18 -2.15
CA GLN A 185 -1.94 22.90 -2.21
C GLN A 185 -0.70 22.12 -1.78
N GLN A 186 -0.80 20.80 -1.65
CA GLN A 186 0.31 19.93 -1.27
C GLN A 186 0.20 18.55 -1.91
N VAL A 187 1.31 17.82 -1.99
CA VAL A 187 1.31 16.41 -2.40
C VAL A 187 1.84 15.58 -1.23
N ARG A 188 1.10 14.53 -0.86
CA ARG A 188 1.52 13.58 0.16
C ARG A 188 2.26 12.42 -0.50
N LEU A 189 3.49 12.17 -0.07
CA LEU A 189 4.35 11.10 -0.57
C LEU A 189 4.50 10.00 0.48
N ASN A 190 4.46 8.74 0.07
CA ASN A 190 4.80 7.59 0.90
C ASN A 190 5.65 6.60 0.08
N TRP A 191 6.48 5.82 0.74
CA TRP A 191 7.32 4.81 0.08
C TRP A 191 7.71 3.69 1.05
N THR A 192 8.18 2.57 0.49
CA THR A 192 8.75 1.47 1.26
C THR A 192 10.10 1.90 1.83
N PRO A 193 10.31 1.81 3.16
CA PRO A 193 11.56 2.26 3.77
C PRO A 193 12.72 1.33 3.43
N VAL A 194 13.93 1.89 3.34
CA VAL A 194 15.17 1.14 3.18
C VAL A 194 15.79 0.87 4.56
N PRO A 195 16.04 -0.40 4.94
CA PRO A 195 16.68 -0.73 6.21
C PRO A 195 18.03 -0.02 6.41
N GLY A 196 18.22 0.59 7.57
CA GLY A 196 19.47 1.30 7.90
C GLY A 196 19.61 2.70 7.26
N ALA A 197 18.62 3.19 6.52
CA ALA A 197 18.62 4.57 6.04
C ALA A 197 18.58 5.57 7.21
N ALA A 198 19.47 6.57 7.18
CA ALA A 198 19.48 7.68 8.14
C ALA A 198 18.48 8.80 7.76
N GLY A 199 18.00 8.78 6.52
CA GLY A 199 17.01 9.71 5.98
C GLY A 199 16.80 9.47 4.50
N TYR A 200 16.02 10.34 3.87
CA TYR A 200 15.73 10.27 2.44
C TYR A 200 15.97 11.62 1.78
N GLN A 201 16.36 11.58 0.50
CA GLN A 201 16.33 12.74 -0.37
C GLN A 201 15.19 12.58 -1.36
N ILE A 202 14.27 13.53 -1.34
CA ILE A 202 13.19 13.64 -2.31
C ILE A 202 13.61 14.70 -3.32
N ARG A 203 13.47 14.40 -4.60
CA ARG A 203 13.63 15.40 -5.67
C ARG A 203 12.35 15.50 -6.47
N TYR A 204 12.05 16.72 -6.91
CA TYR A 204 10.86 16.98 -7.67
C TYR A 204 11.03 18.09 -8.70
N GLY A 205 10.13 18.11 -9.69
CA GLY A 205 10.11 19.11 -10.76
C GLY A 205 8.84 19.00 -11.60
N THR A 206 8.62 19.95 -12.50
CA THR A 206 7.39 20.03 -13.31
C THR A 206 7.52 19.31 -14.65
N LYS A 207 8.56 18.50 -14.84
CA LYS A 207 8.82 17.73 -16.07
C LYS A 207 9.41 16.37 -15.70
N SER A 208 8.84 15.31 -16.27
CA SER A 208 9.36 13.95 -16.11
C SER A 208 10.85 13.88 -16.41
N GLY A 209 11.61 13.21 -15.53
CA GLY A 209 13.06 13.05 -15.62
C GLY A 209 13.90 14.31 -15.35
N SER A 210 13.27 15.43 -14.96
CA SER A 210 13.95 16.70 -14.70
C SER A 210 13.51 17.29 -13.36
N TYR A 211 14.23 16.93 -12.29
CA TYR A 211 13.92 17.34 -10.92
C TYR A 211 14.80 18.52 -10.47
N THR A 212 14.26 19.74 -10.51
CA THR A 212 15.01 20.97 -10.21
C THR A 212 15.10 21.26 -8.71
N GLU A 213 14.18 20.71 -7.93
CA GLU A 213 14.10 20.92 -6.48
C GLU A 213 14.49 19.67 -5.70
N ALA A 214 14.93 19.85 -4.45
CA ALA A 214 15.31 18.76 -3.56
C ALA A 214 15.03 19.10 -2.09
N VAL A 215 14.56 18.10 -1.33
CA VAL A 215 14.39 18.18 0.12
C VAL A 215 14.94 16.93 0.79
N ASN A 216 15.55 17.11 1.96
CA ASN A 216 16.03 16.00 2.79
C ASN A 216 15.12 15.83 4.00
N VAL A 217 14.73 14.59 4.29
CA VAL A 217 13.82 14.24 5.38
C VAL A 217 14.42 13.14 6.26
N SER A 218 13.89 13.00 7.48
CA SER A 218 14.32 11.99 8.46
C SER A 218 13.85 10.58 8.06
N ALA A 219 14.46 9.56 8.69
CA ALA A 219 14.21 8.15 8.35
C ALA A 219 12.78 7.67 8.61
N ASP A 220 12.03 8.32 9.50
CA ASP A 220 10.66 7.99 9.90
C ASP A 220 9.59 8.61 8.99
N THR A 221 9.98 9.48 8.06
CA THR A 221 9.07 10.25 7.19
C THR A 221 8.41 9.41 6.09
N TYR A 222 8.89 8.19 5.83
CA TYR A 222 8.44 7.33 4.72
C TYR A 222 6.93 6.97 4.72
N LYS A 223 6.26 7.05 5.87
CA LYS A 223 4.82 6.74 6.01
C LYS A 223 3.90 7.85 5.50
N GLY A 224 4.43 9.04 5.23
CA GLY A 224 3.64 10.18 4.79
C GLY A 224 4.38 11.49 4.97
N TYR A 225 4.93 12.01 3.88
CA TYR A 225 5.51 13.34 3.79
C TYR A 225 4.62 14.27 2.99
N SER A 226 4.12 15.34 3.60
CA SER A 226 3.36 16.37 2.89
C SER A 226 4.30 17.46 2.38
N LEU A 227 4.46 17.53 1.06
CA LEU A 227 5.20 18.59 0.40
C LEU A 227 4.24 19.73 0.01
N ALA A 228 4.30 20.83 0.77
CA ALA A 228 3.45 22.00 0.58
C ALA A 228 4.07 23.06 -0.35
N GLY A 229 3.29 24.09 -0.69
CA GLY A 229 3.76 25.24 -1.47
C GLY A 229 3.87 24.97 -2.97
N LEU A 230 3.22 23.90 -3.44
CA LEU A 230 3.13 23.56 -4.85
C LEU A 230 1.94 24.30 -5.48
N LEU A 231 2.10 24.78 -6.71
CA LEU A 231 1.01 25.41 -7.46
C LEU A 231 -0.07 24.37 -7.82
N GLU A 232 -1.34 24.70 -7.56
CA GLU A 232 -2.50 23.88 -7.90
C GLU A 232 -2.60 23.60 -9.40
N ASN A 233 -3.20 22.47 -9.76
CA ASN A 233 -3.48 22.01 -11.12
C ASN A 233 -2.23 21.94 -12.02
N ARG A 234 -1.04 21.83 -11.43
CA ARG A 234 0.22 21.64 -12.14
C ARG A 234 0.83 20.28 -11.79
N PRO A 235 1.21 19.46 -12.79
CA PRO A 235 1.88 18.19 -12.53
C PRO A 235 3.29 18.41 -11.98
N TYR A 236 3.62 17.62 -10.96
CA TYR A 236 4.95 17.48 -10.40
C TYR A 236 5.34 16.01 -10.38
N TYR A 237 6.60 15.76 -10.72
CA TYR A 237 7.20 14.44 -10.77
C TYR A 237 8.14 14.28 -9.59
N PHE A 238 8.10 13.13 -8.94
CA PHE A 238 8.78 12.85 -7.68
C PHE A 238 9.63 11.60 -7.78
N VAL A 239 10.83 11.69 -7.21
CA VAL A 239 11.69 10.53 -6.96
C VAL A 239 12.28 10.62 -5.57
N VAL A 240 12.54 9.47 -4.95
CA VAL A 240 13.13 9.39 -3.60
C VAL A 240 14.35 8.47 -3.58
N ALA A 241 15.41 8.86 -2.88
CA ALA A 241 16.59 8.03 -2.64
C ALA A 241 16.82 7.91 -1.13
N ALA A 242 17.24 6.72 -0.69
CA ALA A 242 17.69 6.50 0.68
C ALA A 242 19.08 7.11 0.89
N ARG A 243 19.34 7.61 2.11
CA ARG A 243 20.63 8.15 2.50
C ARG A 243 21.18 7.37 3.69
N THR A 244 22.39 6.83 3.53
CA THR A 244 23.11 6.11 4.58
C THR A 244 24.45 6.79 4.78
N GLY A 245 24.52 7.68 5.79
CA GLY A 245 25.65 8.60 5.96
C GLY A 245 25.74 9.62 4.80
N GLU A 246 26.90 9.67 4.13
CA GLU A 246 27.14 10.55 2.99
C GLU A 246 26.76 9.92 1.63
N VAL A 247 26.44 8.63 1.60
CA VAL A 247 26.10 7.89 0.38
C VAL A 247 24.59 7.85 0.19
N ARG A 248 24.13 8.08 -1.05
CA ARG A 248 22.74 7.83 -1.45
C ARG A 248 22.59 6.52 -2.23
N SER A 249 21.42 5.91 -2.18
CA SER A 249 20.99 4.87 -3.11
C SER A 249 20.72 5.44 -4.51
N ASN A 250 20.35 4.60 -5.47
CA ASN A 250 19.64 5.06 -6.66
C ASN A 250 18.27 5.65 -6.26
N TYR A 251 17.69 6.44 -7.16
CA TYR A 251 16.35 6.94 -6.95
C TYR A 251 15.33 5.84 -7.23
N SER A 252 14.18 5.92 -6.55
CA SER A 252 12.98 5.16 -6.85
C SER A 252 12.54 5.37 -8.31
N TYR A 253 11.56 4.57 -8.74
CA TYR A 253 10.79 4.96 -9.91
C TYR A 253 10.12 6.30 -9.69
N GLU A 254 10.03 7.05 -10.79
CA GLU A 254 9.30 8.30 -10.81
C GLU A 254 7.81 8.00 -10.62
N THR A 255 7.18 8.78 -9.75
CA THR A 255 5.73 8.93 -9.72
C THR A 255 5.40 10.40 -10.02
N PHE A 256 4.14 10.70 -10.31
CA PHE A 256 3.70 12.07 -10.45
C PHE A 256 2.36 12.30 -9.75
N SER A 257 2.13 13.54 -9.34
CA SER A 257 0.83 14.01 -8.87
C SER A 257 0.75 15.52 -9.12
N MET A 258 -0.44 16.08 -8.98
CA MET A 258 -0.67 17.53 -8.96
C MET A 258 -1.43 17.89 -7.69
N PRO A 259 -1.17 19.05 -7.05
CA PRO A 259 -2.03 19.54 -5.98
C PRO A 259 -3.40 19.91 -6.56
N LEU A 260 -4.46 19.37 -5.98
CA LEU A 260 -5.83 19.54 -6.43
C LEU A 260 -6.69 20.06 -5.28
N SER A 261 -7.57 21.01 -5.58
CA SER A 261 -8.65 21.41 -4.68
C SER A 261 -9.73 20.32 -4.63
N GLY A 262 -10.53 20.33 -3.57
CA GLY A 262 -11.61 19.36 -3.37
C GLY A 262 -11.22 18.12 -2.58
N PHE A 263 -12.18 17.21 -2.46
CA PHE A 263 -12.13 16.03 -1.63
C PHE A 263 -12.16 14.77 -2.50
N ASP A 264 -11.44 13.75 -2.04
CA ASP A 264 -11.55 12.40 -2.60
C ASP A 264 -12.88 11.79 -2.14
N PHE A 265 -13.48 10.94 -2.97
CA PHE A 265 -14.67 10.21 -2.55
C PHE A 265 -14.37 9.31 -1.34
N PRO A 266 -15.39 9.02 -0.51
CA PRO A 266 -15.28 8.05 0.56
C PRO A 266 -14.69 6.70 0.12
N ASP A 267 -13.96 6.04 1.02
CA ASP A 267 -13.28 4.77 0.72
C ASP A 267 -14.24 3.62 0.36
N ASP A 268 -15.54 3.73 0.69
CA ASP A 268 -16.58 2.77 0.31
C ASP A 268 -17.19 3.04 -1.09
N MET A 269 -16.81 4.15 -1.73
CA MET A 269 -17.26 4.49 -3.07
C MET A 269 -16.87 3.40 -4.07
N GLN A 270 -17.83 2.97 -4.86
CA GLN A 270 -17.67 1.97 -5.91
C GLN A 270 -17.87 2.63 -7.27
N ALA A 271 -16.93 2.38 -8.19
CA ALA A 271 -17.02 2.83 -9.57
C ALA A 271 -17.27 1.65 -10.51
N SER A 272 -18.14 1.84 -11.50
CA SER A 272 -18.38 0.88 -12.58
C SER A 272 -18.70 1.59 -13.90
N VAL A 273 -18.58 0.89 -15.03
CA VAL A 273 -18.79 1.47 -16.37
C VAL A 273 -19.73 0.62 -17.24
N ASN A 274 -20.49 1.26 -18.13
CA ASN A 274 -21.31 0.63 -19.16
C ASN A 274 -21.14 1.33 -20.52
N PRO A 275 -20.89 0.64 -21.65
CA PRO A 275 -20.60 -0.79 -21.76
C PRO A 275 -19.34 -1.16 -20.98
N ASP A 276 -19.35 -2.35 -20.39
CA ASP A 276 -18.21 -2.96 -19.69
C ASP A 276 -17.12 -3.37 -20.69
N ASN A 277 -16.58 -2.39 -21.43
CA ASN A 277 -15.45 -2.55 -22.34
C ASN A 277 -14.13 -2.53 -21.55
N VAL A 278 -14.16 -2.97 -20.29
CA VAL A 278 -13.02 -3.01 -19.38
C VAL A 278 -11.94 -3.91 -19.99
N HIS A 279 -10.84 -3.29 -20.38
CA HIS A 279 -9.60 -4.03 -20.50
C HIS A 279 -9.13 -4.38 -19.10
N TYR A 280 -8.59 -5.59 -18.92
CA TYR A 280 -8.16 -6.19 -17.64
C TYR A 280 -7.20 -5.31 -16.79
N PHE A 281 -6.78 -4.14 -17.30
CA PHE A 281 -5.78 -3.25 -16.70
C PHE A 281 -6.26 -1.81 -16.46
N ASP A 282 -7.42 -1.39 -16.99
CA ASP A 282 -7.96 -0.02 -16.83
C ASP A 282 -9.37 -0.07 -16.19
N PRO A 283 -9.53 -0.62 -14.96
CA PRO A 283 -10.84 -0.74 -14.33
C PRO A 283 -11.43 0.64 -13.97
N ALA A 284 -12.76 0.69 -13.86
CA ALA A 284 -13.48 1.88 -13.43
C ALA A 284 -13.00 2.42 -12.07
N SER A 285 -12.55 1.54 -11.18
CA SER A 285 -12.01 1.90 -9.86
C SER A 285 -10.81 2.83 -9.92
N ASN A 286 -10.07 2.87 -11.04
CA ASN A 286 -8.95 3.79 -11.21
C ASN A 286 -9.39 5.26 -11.18
N ILE A 287 -10.68 5.57 -11.39
CA ILE A 287 -11.15 6.96 -11.34
C ILE A 287 -11.39 7.48 -9.92
N ILE A 288 -11.20 6.63 -8.90
CA ILE A 288 -11.41 6.93 -7.47
C ILE A 288 -10.27 6.36 -6.59
N ASP A 289 -9.11 6.03 -7.16
CA ASP A 289 -8.04 5.32 -6.47
C ASP A 289 -6.96 6.22 -5.85
N GLN A 290 -7.08 7.55 -6.02
CA GLN A 290 -6.12 8.56 -5.55
C GLN A 290 -4.73 8.45 -6.22
N ASP A 291 -4.62 7.74 -7.34
CA ASP A 291 -3.39 7.57 -8.11
C ASP A 291 -3.55 8.12 -9.54
N LEU A 292 -3.13 9.37 -9.73
CA LEU A 292 -3.22 10.04 -11.02
C LEU A 292 -2.39 9.38 -12.13
N SER A 293 -1.53 8.40 -11.80
CA SER A 293 -0.77 7.65 -12.79
C SER A 293 -1.55 6.51 -13.44
N THR A 294 -2.65 6.07 -12.81
CA THR A 294 -3.60 5.15 -13.41
C THR A 294 -4.75 5.94 -14.04
N GLY A 295 -5.70 5.24 -14.65
CA GLY A 295 -6.94 5.84 -15.12
C GLY A 295 -7.83 4.85 -15.83
N TRP A 296 -9.08 5.22 -16.00
CA TRP A 296 -10.00 4.52 -16.89
C TRP A 296 -9.90 5.09 -18.30
N ARG A 297 -9.67 4.23 -19.29
CA ARG A 297 -9.43 4.62 -20.68
C ARG A 297 -10.61 4.32 -21.59
N PHE A 298 -11.09 5.35 -22.27
CA PHE A 298 -12.10 5.23 -23.31
C PHE A 298 -11.51 4.65 -24.61
N LYS A 299 -12.10 3.56 -25.12
CA LYS A 299 -11.71 2.92 -26.38
C LYS A 299 -12.92 2.61 -27.27
N GLY A 300 -12.97 3.22 -28.47
CA GLY A 300 -14.00 2.92 -29.46
C GLY A 300 -14.08 3.93 -30.60
N TRP A 301 -14.70 3.53 -31.73
CA TRP A 301 -15.09 4.42 -32.82
C TRP A 301 -16.48 5.03 -32.53
N GLY A 302 -16.59 5.74 -31.40
CA GLY A 302 -17.73 6.59 -30.99
C GLY A 302 -18.92 5.92 -30.24
N ILE A 303 -19.67 6.59 -29.35
CA ILE A 303 -19.48 7.90 -28.65
C ILE A 303 -20.32 7.95 -27.34
N ASP A 304 -20.21 6.97 -26.44
CA ASP A 304 -20.94 6.98 -25.17
C ASP A 304 -20.35 5.98 -24.16
N ALA A 305 -20.25 6.43 -22.90
CA ALA A 305 -20.02 5.57 -21.75
C ALA A 305 -20.80 6.11 -20.56
N GLU A 306 -21.33 5.22 -19.73
CA GLU A 306 -21.95 5.56 -18.47
C GLU A 306 -21.01 5.15 -17.34
N LEU A 307 -20.60 6.11 -16.52
CA LEU A 307 -19.90 5.84 -15.27
C LEU A 307 -20.91 5.87 -14.13
N TYR A 308 -20.85 4.89 -13.26
CA TYR A 308 -21.66 4.82 -12.05
C TYR A 308 -20.77 4.94 -10.84
N LEU A 309 -21.07 5.90 -9.97
CA LEU A 309 -20.42 6.10 -8.67
C LEU A 309 -21.46 5.83 -7.58
N LYS A 310 -21.16 4.89 -6.68
CA LYS A 310 -22.08 4.46 -5.63
C LYS A 310 -21.40 4.35 -4.27
N SER A 311 -21.96 5.01 -3.27
CA SER A 311 -21.53 4.99 -1.88
C SER A 311 -22.58 4.30 -1.00
N ASP A 312 -22.20 3.83 0.18
CA ASP A 312 -23.13 3.30 1.19
C ASP A 312 -23.85 4.42 1.93
N TYR A 313 -23.27 5.63 1.97
CA TYR A 313 -23.84 6.83 2.57
C TYR A 313 -23.76 8.06 1.67
N PRO A 314 -24.70 9.02 1.83
CA PRO A 314 -24.74 10.17 0.95
C PRO A 314 -23.57 11.13 1.20
N VAL A 315 -23.06 11.72 0.13
CA VAL A 315 -22.01 12.74 0.10
C VAL A 315 -22.63 14.06 -0.38
N TYR A 316 -22.43 15.15 0.36
CA TYR A 316 -22.86 16.46 -0.10
C TYR A 316 -21.85 17.05 -1.07
N MET A 317 -22.31 17.49 -2.23
CA MET A 317 -21.48 18.03 -3.30
C MET A 317 -22.25 19.06 -4.10
N ASP A 318 -21.52 20.03 -4.63
CA ASP A 318 -22.01 21.09 -5.53
C ASP A 318 -21.22 21.12 -6.85
N GLU A 319 -20.13 20.36 -6.94
CA GLU A 319 -19.24 20.38 -8.08
C GLU A 319 -18.41 19.09 -8.17
N LEU A 320 -18.22 18.57 -9.38
CA LEU A 320 -17.28 17.50 -9.68
C LEU A 320 -16.01 18.06 -10.33
N GLN A 321 -14.87 17.51 -9.96
CA GLN A 321 -13.58 17.79 -10.55
C GLN A 321 -13.06 16.53 -11.25
N LEU A 322 -12.90 16.59 -12.57
CA LEU A 322 -12.41 15.49 -13.39
C LEU A 322 -10.96 15.76 -13.79
N VAL A 323 -10.07 14.82 -13.50
CA VAL A 323 -8.67 14.84 -13.96
C VAL A 323 -8.56 13.95 -15.19
N MET A 324 -8.21 14.53 -16.34
CA MET A 324 -8.31 13.81 -17.62
C MET A 324 -7.13 14.09 -18.57
N THR A 325 -6.90 13.17 -19.51
CA THR A 325 -5.96 13.36 -20.62
C THR A 325 -6.62 12.99 -21.93
N SER A 326 -6.56 13.88 -22.93
CA SER A 326 -6.99 13.57 -24.30
C SER A 326 -5.78 13.30 -25.20
N GLU A 327 -5.71 12.11 -25.79
CA GLU A 327 -4.68 11.78 -26.77
C GLU A 327 -5.03 12.26 -28.20
N ALA A 328 -6.31 12.58 -28.43
CA ALA A 328 -6.81 13.15 -29.66
C ALA A 328 -6.79 14.69 -29.61
N ALA A 329 -6.39 15.32 -30.72
CA ALA A 329 -6.55 16.76 -30.90
C ALA A 329 -8.02 17.12 -31.14
N ASP A 330 -8.45 18.28 -30.67
CA ASP A 330 -9.81 18.83 -30.83
C ASP A 330 -10.90 17.83 -30.39
N ASN A 331 -10.74 17.27 -29.20
CA ASN A 331 -11.72 16.34 -28.62
C ASN A 331 -12.78 17.13 -27.86
N TYR A 332 -14.05 16.74 -27.98
CA TYR A 332 -15.15 17.33 -27.22
C TYR A 332 -15.66 16.29 -26.25
N PHE A 333 -15.77 16.66 -24.99
CA PHE A 333 -16.35 15.85 -23.93
C PHE A 333 -17.68 16.48 -23.53
N ILE A 334 -18.76 15.71 -23.59
CA ILE A 334 -20.08 16.12 -23.08
C ILE A 334 -20.44 15.16 -21.97
N ALA A 335 -20.76 15.70 -20.79
CA ALA A 335 -21.24 14.92 -19.65
C ALA A 335 -22.67 15.33 -19.28
N TYR A 336 -23.53 14.34 -19.17
CA TYR A 336 -24.83 14.43 -18.53
C TYR A 336 -24.76 13.70 -17.19
N ILE A 337 -25.01 14.42 -16.10
CA ILE A 337 -24.93 13.87 -14.75
C ILE A 337 -26.34 13.65 -14.23
N TYR A 338 -26.62 12.46 -13.73
CA TYR A 338 -27.92 12.06 -13.17
C TYR A 338 -27.73 11.53 -11.76
N THR A 339 -28.80 11.62 -10.97
CA THR A 339 -28.93 10.88 -9.71
C THR A 339 -29.43 9.46 -9.98
N GLY A 340 -28.98 8.46 -9.22
CA GLY A 340 -29.41 7.07 -9.41
C GLY A 340 -30.93 6.83 -9.39
N ASP A 341 -31.69 7.70 -8.72
CA ASP A 341 -33.16 7.58 -8.62
C ASP A 341 -33.95 8.26 -9.76
N ASN A 342 -33.28 9.05 -10.61
CA ASN A 342 -33.94 9.84 -11.66
C ASN A 342 -33.04 10.04 -12.89
N GLU A 343 -33.29 9.21 -13.91
CA GLU A 343 -32.56 9.27 -15.18
C GLU A 343 -33.25 10.15 -16.25
N ASP A 344 -34.44 10.68 -15.95
CA ASP A 344 -35.23 11.43 -16.93
C ASP A 344 -34.69 12.85 -17.14
N LYS A 345 -34.04 13.44 -16.13
CA LYS A 345 -33.49 14.80 -16.18
C LYS A 345 -32.09 14.86 -15.55
N PRO A 346 -31.07 15.32 -16.27
CA PRO A 346 -29.75 15.51 -15.69
C PRO A 346 -29.76 16.67 -14.68
N ILE A 347 -28.99 16.51 -13.59
CA ILE A 347 -28.67 17.56 -12.62
C ILE A 347 -27.54 18.48 -13.12
N ALA A 348 -26.82 18.06 -14.16
CA ALA A 348 -25.86 18.90 -14.88
C ALA A 348 -25.64 18.41 -16.31
N GLU A 349 -25.41 19.37 -17.20
CA GLU A 349 -24.94 19.15 -18.57
C GLU A 349 -23.73 20.07 -18.80
N HIS A 350 -22.63 19.51 -19.28
CA HIS A 350 -21.43 20.29 -19.56
C HIS A 350 -20.73 19.82 -20.82
N GLU A 351 -20.29 20.78 -21.64
CA GLU A 351 -19.49 20.55 -22.84
C GLU A 351 -18.09 21.14 -22.62
N ILE A 352 -17.08 20.31 -22.81
CA ILE A 352 -15.67 20.63 -22.59
C ILE A 352 -14.92 20.42 -23.91
N GLU A 353 -14.26 21.47 -24.37
CA GLU A 353 -13.26 21.37 -25.44
C GLU A 353 -11.91 20.97 -24.84
N MET A 354 -11.32 19.90 -25.35
CA MET A 354 -10.06 19.34 -24.89
C MET A 354 -8.98 19.48 -25.95
N GLU A 355 -7.87 20.12 -25.56
CA GLU A 355 -6.65 20.09 -26.34
C GLU A 355 -5.92 18.74 -26.17
N LYS A 356 -5.12 18.38 -27.18
CA LYS A 356 -4.25 17.20 -27.06
C LYS A 356 -3.16 17.48 -26.04
N GLY A 357 -3.12 16.66 -24.98
CA GLY A 357 -2.14 16.75 -23.90
C GLY A 357 -1.43 15.42 -23.67
N SER A 358 -0.18 15.48 -23.22
CA SER A 358 0.53 14.33 -22.63
C SER A 358 0.51 14.34 -21.10
N GLU A 359 -0.04 15.39 -20.50
CA GLU A 359 -0.16 15.57 -19.05
C GLU A 359 -1.65 15.74 -18.72
N PRO A 360 -2.12 15.23 -17.56
CA PRO A 360 -3.52 15.40 -17.18
C PRO A 360 -3.85 16.86 -16.89
N GLY A 361 -5.02 17.29 -17.37
CA GLY A 361 -5.65 18.55 -17.00
C GLY A 361 -6.73 18.37 -15.94
N VAL A 362 -7.28 19.48 -15.45
CA VAL A 362 -8.34 19.52 -14.45
C VAL A 362 -9.54 20.26 -15.03
N TRP A 363 -10.71 19.62 -15.00
CA TRP A 363 -11.96 20.21 -15.45
C TRP A 363 -12.99 20.19 -14.35
N ILE A 364 -13.76 21.25 -14.29
CA ILE A 364 -14.75 21.50 -13.25
C ILE A 364 -16.13 21.40 -13.87
N ILE A 365 -17.00 20.60 -13.26
CA ILE A 365 -18.39 20.43 -13.66
C ILE A 365 -19.28 20.79 -12.46
N PRO A 366 -19.86 22.00 -12.44
CA PRO A 366 -20.87 22.36 -11.44
C PRO A 366 -22.08 21.44 -11.54
N ILE A 367 -22.62 21.01 -10.40
CA ILE A 367 -23.85 20.24 -10.29
C ILE A 367 -24.86 20.97 -9.40
N GLU A 368 -26.13 20.57 -9.45
CA GLU A 368 -27.09 21.03 -8.43
C GLU A 368 -26.54 20.67 -7.03
N PRO A 369 -26.49 21.59 -6.04
CA PRO A 369 -26.00 21.25 -4.71
C PRO A 369 -26.94 20.29 -3.98
N GLY A 370 -26.39 19.22 -3.40
CA GLY A 370 -27.22 18.23 -2.71
C GLY A 370 -26.45 17.04 -2.14
N TRP A 371 -27.21 16.18 -1.46
CA TRP A 371 -26.75 14.90 -0.91
C TRP A 371 -26.95 13.79 -1.94
N TYR A 372 -25.86 13.18 -2.38
CA TYR A 372 -25.88 12.12 -3.41
C TYR A 372 -25.26 10.84 -2.89
N LYS A 373 -25.99 9.73 -3.08
CA LYS A 373 -25.51 8.37 -2.79
C LYS A 373 -25.09 7.62 -4.07
N ASP A 374 -25.76 7.93 -5.17
CA ASP A 374 -25.58 7.31 -6.48
C ASP A 374 -25.55 8.39 -7.57
N LEU A 375 -24.48 8.41 -8.36
CA LEU A 375 -24.35 9.26 -9.54
C LEU A 375 -24.15 8.42 -10.80
N LYS A 376 -24.79 8.84 -11.89
CA LYS A 376 -24.50 8.35 -13.24
C LYS A 376 -23.97 9.49 -14.09
N LEU A 377 -22.78 9.33 -14.66
CA LEU A 377 -22.20 10.24 -15.63
C LEU A 377 -22.29 9.60 -17.01
N HIS A 378 -23.20 10.08 -17.86
CA HIS A 378 -23.24 9.70 -19.26
C HIS A 378 -22.32 10.63 -20.06
N ILE A 379 -21.23 10.06 -20.56
CA ILE A 379 -20.09 10.74 -21.16
C ILE A 379 -20.03 10.45 -22.66
N MET A 380 -19.94 11.50 -23.46
CA MET A 380 -19.83 11.43 -24.92
C MET A 380 -18.55 12.14 -25.36
N VAL A 381 -17.71 11.47 -26.15
CA VAL A 381 -16.45 12.02 -26.68
C VAL A 381 -16.36 12.07 -28.21
N SER A 382 -16.07 13.22 -28.80
CA SER A 382 -16.03 13.35 -30.27
C SER A 382 -14.88 12.55 -30.91
N ARG A 383 -13.80 12.28 -30.16
CA ARG A 383 -12.63 11.50 -30.58
C ARG A 383 -12.14 10.62 -29.43
N SER A 384 -11.51 9.51 -29.77
CA SER A 384 -10.85 8.61 -28.82
C SER A 384 -9.35 8.53 -29.09
N PRO A 385 -8.51 8.23 -28.09
CA PRO A 385 -8.87 7.91 -26.69
C PRO A 385 -8.83 9.11 -25.72
N LEU A 386 -9.71 9.04 -24.71
CA LEU A 386 -9.74 9.88 -23.50
C LEU A 386 -9.39 9.00 -22.31
N ILE A 387 -8.63 9.52 -21.35
CA ILE A 387 -8.34 8.86 -20.08
C ILE A 387 -8.90 9.74 -18.97
N ILE A 388 -9.67 9.15 -18.06
CA ILE A 388 -10.08 9.79 -16.80
C ILE A 388 -9.20 9.17 -15.72
N HIS A 389 -8.34 9.99 -15.14
CA HIS A 389 -7.40 9.59 -14.09
C HIS A 389 -8.06 9.60 -12.72
N GLU A 390 -8.94 10.55 -12.47
CA GLU A 390 -9.56 10.73 -11.15
C GLU A 390 -10.83 11.56 -11.27
N ILE A 391 -11.83 11.27 -10.45
CA ILE A 391 -12.98 12.11 -10.19
C ILE A 391 -13.01 12.45 -8.71
N ARG A 392 -13.01 13.74 -8.42
CA ARG A 392 -13.09 14.31 -7.07
C ARG A 392 -14.33 15.19 -6.98
N TYR A 393 -14.68 15.62 -5.78
CA TYR A 393 -15.81 16.53 -5.58
C TYR A 393 -15.41 17.75 -4.74
N ASN A 394 -16.05 18.88 -5.02
CA ASN A 394 -16.05 20.05 -4.14
C ASN A 394 -17.39 20.14 -3.41
N THR A 395 -17.35 20.81 -2.25
CA THR A 395 -18.47 20.93 -1.34
C THR A 395 -18.26 22.12 -0.41
N ASP A 396 -19.33 22.81 -0.07
CA ASP A 396 -19.38 23.76 1.05
C ASP A 396 -19.67 23.07 2.40
N HIS A 397 -20.13 21.82 2.39
CA HIS A 397 -20.31 20.97 3.59
C HIS A 397 -19.09 20.11 3.86
N THR A 398 -17.97 20.77 4.21
CA THR A 398 -16.68 20.11 4.46
C THR A 398 -16.82 18.84 5.32
N PRO A 399 -16.41 17.66 4.81
CA PRO A 399 -16.46 16.41 5.56
C PRO A 399 -15.44 16.39 6.72
N VAL A 400 -15.74 15.62 7.76
CA VAL A 400 -14.78 15.34 8.85
C VAL A 400 -13.61 14.54 8.29
N GLN A 401 -12.37 14.98 8.52
CA GLN A 401 -11.16 14.34 7.99
C GLN A 401 -10.39 13.61 9.08
N ASN A 402 -9.52 12.67 8.68
CA ASN A 402 -8.57 11.98 9.56
C ASN A 402 -9.21 11.32 10.79
N LEU A 403 -10.41 10.75 10.65
CA LEU A 403 -11.00 9.92 11.69
C LEU A 403 -10.08 8.71 11.96
N GLN A 404 -9.80 8.46 13.23
CA GLN A 404 -9.02 7.32 13.70
C GLN A 404 -9.78 6.64 14.82
N ALA A 405 -9.65 5.30 14.90
CA ALA A 405 -10.25 4.50 15.93
C ALA A 405 -9.18 3.61 16.59
N THR A 406 -9.12 3.66 17.92
CA THR A 406 -8.27 2.80 18.75
C THR A 406 -9.15 1.99 19.68
N SER A 407 -9.10 0.67 19.60
CA SER A 407 -9.89 -0.20 20.47
C SER A 407 -9.22 -0.45 21.80
N ASP A 408 -10.04 -0.45 22.84
CA ASP A 408 -9.72 -0.92 24.19
C ASP A 408 -10.89 -1.81 24.68
N ASN A 409 -10.85 -2.25 25.94
CA ASN A 409 -11.78 -3.19 26.56
C ASN A 409 -13.27 -2.78 26.40
N ARG A 410 -13.94 -3.32 25.37
CA ARG A 410 -15.33 -2.98 25.00
C ARG A 410 -15.59 -1.49 24.75
N GLU A 411 -14.53 -0.76 24.45
CA GLU A 411 -14.56 0.67 24.20
C GLU A 411 -13.75 0.99 22.94
N VAL A 412 -14.13 2.05 22.23
CA VAL A 412 -13.38 2.56 21.09
C VAL A 412 -13.15 4.04 21.28
N ALA A 413 -11.89 4.43 21.38
CA ALA A 413 -11.46 5.82 21.40
C ALA A 413 -11.37 6.33 19.95
N LEU A 414 -12.01 7.47 19.70
CA LEU A 414 -12.07 8.12 18.39
C LEU A 414 -11.41 9.50 18.46
N THR A 415 -10.65 9.85 17.42
CA THR A 415 -10.08 11.19 17.21
C THR A 415 -10.24 11.59 15.76
N TRP A 416 -10.43 12.88 15.47
CA TRP A 416 -10.59 13.39 14.10
C TRP A 416 -10.16 14.87 14.00
N ASP A 417 -10.05 15.37 12.77
CA ASP A 417 -9.77 16.79 12.54
C ASP A 417 -11.03 17.63 12.78
N PRO A 418 -10.92 18.77 13.49
CA PRO A 418 -12.08 19.61 13.78
C PRO A 418 -12.60 20.30 12.51
N VAL A 419 -13.92 20.34 12.34
CA VAL A 419 -14.59 21.13 11.30
C VAL A 419 -14.84 22.54 11.85
N ALA A 420 -14.39 23.56 11.11
CA ALA A 420 -14.50 24.95 11.54
C ALA A 420 -15.97 25.37 11.73
N GLY A 421 -16.30 25.86 12.92
CA GLY A 421 -17.65 26.33 13.25
C GLY A 421 -18.66 25.21 13.56
N ALA A 422 -18.21 23.97 13.78
CA ALA A 422 -19.07 22.91 14.29
C ALA A 422 -19.55 23.21 15.72
N ASP A 423 -20.85 23.06 15.97
CA ASP A 423 -21.45 23.22 17.30
C ASP A 423 -21.42 21.91 18.10
N HIS A 424 -21.51 20.78 17.40
CA HIS A 424 -21.42 19.43 17.94
C HIS A 424 -21.08 18.43 16.82
N TYR A 425 -20.74 17.19 17.21
CA TYR A 425 -20.56 16.09 16.27
C TYR A 425 -21.59 15.00 16.53
N ARG A 426 -21.98 14.30 15.46
CA ARG A 426 -22.73 13.04 15.51
C ARG A 426 -21.80 11.91 15.15
N ILE A 427 -21.68 10.93 16.03
CA ILE A 427 -20.93 9.69 15.81
C ILE A 427 -21.95 8.60 15.50
N VAL A 428 -21.85 7.97 14.33
CA VAL A 428 -22.67 6.83 13.92
C VAL A 428 -21.82 5.57 13.96
N TYR A 429 -22.31 4.49 14.57
CA TYR A 429 -21.55 3.26 14.75
C TYR A 429 -22.40 1.98 14.73
N GLY A 430 -21.80 0.86 14.28
CA GLY A 430 -22.46 -0.45 14.20
C GLY A 430 -21.54 -1.54 13.64
N GLN A 431 -21.92 -2.82 13.76
CA GLN A 431 -21.09 -3.97 13.31
C GLN A 431 -21.24 -4.31 11.81
N SER A 432 -22.16 -3.63 11.12
CA SER A 432 -22.43 -3.79 9.69
C SER A 432 -23.21 -2.57 9.20
N LEU A 433 -22.54 -1.43 9.07
CA LEU A 433 -23.09 -0.18 8.54
C LEU A 433 -23.17 -0.22 7.01
N THR A 434 -23.93 -1.16 6.45
CA THR A 434 -24.32 -1.09 5.02
C THR A 434 -25.38 0.00 4.76
N ASP A 435 -26.05 0.42 5.84
CA ASP A 435 -26.98 1.54 5.87
C ASP A 435 -26.77 2.29 7.19
N ILE A 436 -26.32 3.55 7.10
CA ILE A 436 -26.03 4.38 8.26
C ILE A 436 -27.26 4.61 9.16
N HIS A 437 -28.47 4.47 8.61
CA HIS A 437 -29.71 4.62 9.39
C HIS A 437 -29.98 3.43 10.33
N GLN A 438 -29.29 2.31 10.13
CA GLN A 438 -29.38 1.13 11.00
C GLN A 438 -28.34 1.17 12.13
N GLY A 439 -27.38 2.11 12.07
CA GLY A 439 -26.38 2.34 13.09
C GLY A 439 -26.95 2.98 14.36
N SER A 440 -26.25 2.76 15.49
CA SER A 440 -26.45 3.58 16.68
C SER A 440 -25.81 4.95 16.47
N ALA A 441 -26.37 6.01 17.07
CA ALA A 441 -25.82 7.35 16.96
C ALA A 441 -25.72 8.02 18.34
N VAL A 442 -24.63 8.76 18.56
CA VAL A 442 -24.45 9.61 19.74
C VAL A 442 -24.03 11.00 19.31
N THR A 443 -24.61 12.02 19.96
CA THR A 443 -24.22 13.41 19.78
C THR A 443 -23.24 13.81 20.87
N VAL A 444 -22.12 14.41 20.48
CA VAL A 444 -21.01 14.81 21.35
C VAL A 444 -20.65 16.28 21.13
N SER A 445 -20.05 16.93 22.12
CA SER A 445 -19.69 18.34 22.06
C SER A 445 -18.63 18.65 20.99
N ALA A 446 -18.53 19.92 20.58
CA ALA A 446 -17.58 20.38 19.55
C ALA A 446 -16.10 20.19 19.91
N ASP A 447 -15.74 19.93 21.16
CA ASP A 447 -14.39 19.64 21.62
C ASP A 447 -14.03 18.14 21.59
N ALA A 448 -15.00 17.26 21.31
CA ALA A 448 -14.82 15.81 21.30
C ALA A 448 -13.81 15.29 20.26
N TYR A 449 -13.45 16.10 19.26
CA TYR A 449 -12.48 15.74 18.22
C TYR A 449 -11.09 15.37 18.76
N VAL A 450 -10.72 15.91 19.94
CA VAL A 450 -9.44 15.59 20.61
C VAL A 450 -9.40 14.16 21.15
N GLY A 451 -10.56 13.51 21.29
CA GLY A 451 -10.69 12.19 21.89
C GLY A 451 -12.08 11.99 22.47
N TYR A 452 -12.84 11.06 21.91
CA TYR A 452 -14.11 10.59 22.47
C TYR A 452 -14.14 9.07 22.54
N THR A 453 -14.54 8.52 23.68
CA THR A 453 -14.64 7.07 23.88
C THR A 453 -16.09 6.62 23.76
N VAL A 454 -16.36 5.76 22.78
CA VAL A 454 -17.63 5.05 22.66
C VAL A 454 -17.57 3.82 23.56
N THR A 455 -18.43 3.77 24.58
CA THR A 455 -18.46 2.71 25.59
C THR A 455 -19.65 1.78 25.43
N GLY A 456 -19.62 0.63 26.12
CA GLY A 456 -20.77 -0.29 26.19
C GLY A 456 -21.00 -1.08 24.91
N LEU A 457 -19.93 -1.32 24.14
CA LEU A 457 -20.01 -2.06 22.88
C LEU A 457 -19.97 -3.57 23.12
N GLU A 458 -20.78 -4.32 22.37
CA GLU A 458 -20.90 -5.78 22.53
C GLU A 458 -19.91 -6.52 21.62
N SER A 459 -19.18 -7.48 22.17
CA SER A 459 -18.25 -8.29 21.39
C SER A 459 -18.96 -9.45 20.68
N SER A 460 -19.50 -9.21 19.49
CA SER A 460 -20.10 -10.28 18.66
C SER A 460 -19.10 -10.97 17.71
N GLY A 461 -17.84 -10.50 17.70
CA GLY A 461 -16.76 -11.01 16.84
C GLY A 461 -16.56 -10.22 15.54
N ALA A 462 -17.54 -9.43 15.09
CA ALA A 462 -17.37 -8.49 13.99
C ALA A 462 -16.78 -7.15 14.48
N PRO A 463 -15.93 -6.47 13.67
CA PRO A 463 -15.47 -5.13 14.01
C PRO A 463 -16.64 -4.14 14.00
N TYR A 464 -16.58 -3.12 14.86
CA TYR A 464 -17.47 -1.97 14.76
C TYR A 464 -16.94 -1.01 13.72
N GLN A 465 -17.84 -0.47 12.91
CA GLN A 465 -17.61 0.61 11.97
C GLN A 465 -18.08 1.93 12.58
N PHE A 466 -17.37 3.02 12.30
CA PHE A 466 -17.63 4.35 12.83
C PHE A 466 -17.55 5.40 11.73
N LEU A 467 -18.49 6.36 11.79
CA LEU A 467 -18.54 7.57 10.99
C LEU A 467 -18.75 8.77 11.92
N VAL A 468 -18.15 9.90 11.58
CA VAL A 468 -18.35 11.16 12.32
C VAL A 468 -18.86 12.24 11.37
N GLN A 469 -19.86 12.98 11.82
CA GLN A 469 -20.47 14.10 11.08
C GLN A 469 -20.43 15.36 11.94
N ALA A 470 -19.97 16.47 11.38
CA ALA A 470 -20.11 17.77 12.03
C ALA A 470 -21.52 18.33 11.84
N ILE A 471 -22.02 19.07 12.84
CA ILE A 471 -23.31 19.75 12.77
C ILE A 471 -23.11 21.20 13.16
N ARG A 472 -23.64 22.11 12.34
CA ARG A 472 -23.60 23.56 12.55
C ARG A 472 -25.02 24.12 12.50
N GLY A 473 -25.49 24.66 13.61
CA GLY A 473 -26.90 24.92 13.86
C GLY A 473 -27.70 23.62 13.77
N ASP A 474 -28.62 23.57 12.81
CA ASP A 474 -29.38 22.36 12.46
C ASP A 474 -28.89 21.70 11.16
N GLU A 475 -27.79 22.19 10.60
CA GLU A 475 -27.28 21.79 9.29
C GLU A 475 -26.17 20.71 9.43
N PRO A 476 -26.37 19.51 8.86
CA PRO A 476 -25.36 18.47 8.83
C PRO A 476 -24.29 18.77 7.78
N TYR A 477 -23.02 18.59 8.12
CA TYR A 477 -21.88 18.65 7.19
C TYR A 477 -21.49 17.24 6.73
N GLY A 478 -20.50 17.09 5.84
CA GLY A 478 -20.08 15.78 5.32
C GLY A 478 -19.64 14.80 6.41
N TYR A 479 -19.94 13.51 6.19
CA TYR A 479 -19.41 12.42 7.01
C TYR A 479 -17.91 12.23 6.76
N SER A 480 -17.20 11.67 7.74
CA SER A 480 -15.84 11.16 7.56
C SER A 480 -15.80 9.93 6.65
N ASN A 481 -14.58 9.49 6.28
CA ASN A 481 -14.40 8.10 5.86
C ASN A 481 -14.76 7.16 7.01
N MET A 482 -15.29 5.99 6.64
CA MET A 482 -15.63 4.94 7.60
C MET A 482 -14.37 4.28 8.14
N VAL A 483 -14.23 4.21 9.46
CA VAL A 483 -13.16 3.45 10.12
C VAL A 483 -13.70 2.24 10.84
N SER A 484 -12.92 1.15 10.87
CA SER A 484 -13.29 -0.09 11.56
C SER A 484 -12.39 -0.33 12.77
N ALA A 485 -12.96 -0.76 13.89
CA ALA A 485 -12.24 -1.19 15.08
C ALA A 485 -12.77 -2.53 15.59
N ALA A 486 -11.89 -3.53 15.67
CA ALA A 486 -12.19 -4.79 16.34
C ALA A 486 -12.09 -4.60 17.87
N LEU A 487 -13.17 -4.92 18.59
CA LEU A 487 -13.18 -4.80 20.05
C LEU A 487 -12.23 -5.79 20.70
N GLN A 488 -11.47 -5.29 21.68
CA GLN A 488 -10.81 -6.17 22.64
C GLN A 488 -11.86 -6.63 23.66
N THR A 489 -11.96 -7.95 23.85
CA THR A 489 -12.99 -8.57 24.72
C THR A 489 -12.63 -8.54 26.21
N TYR A 490 -11.39 -8.16 26.53
CA TYR A 490 -10.84 -8.10 27.88
C TYR A 490 -9.59 -7.22 27.86
N ARG A 491 -9.24 -6.64 29.01
CA ARG A 491 -7.97 -5.91 29.20
C ARG A 491 -6.78 -6.83 28.88
N THR A 492 -5.73 -6.26 28.31
CA THR A 492 -4.46 -6.96 28.07
C THR A 492 -3.58 -6.87 29.32
N GLY A 493 -3.07 -8.01 29.78
CA GLY A 493 -2.17 -8.13 30.92
C GLY A 493 -0.80 -7.51 30.65
N GLU A 494 -0.01 -7.37 31.69
CA GLU A 494 1.35 -6.85 31.59
C GLU A 494 2.33 -7.96 31.20
N TRP A 495 3.42 -7.58 30.55
CA TRP A 495 4.56 -8.46 30.32
C TRP A 495 5.12 -9.00 31.64
N LEU A 496 5.73 -10.18 31.58
CA LEU A 496 6.41 -10.75 32.75
C LEU A 496 7.50 -9.80 33.28
N PRO A 497 7.78 -9.79 34.59
CA PRO A 497 8.83 -8.96 35.16
C PRO A 497 10.18 -9.18 34.47
N SER A 498 10.89 -8.09 34.16
CA SER A 498 12.20 -8.18 33.51
C SER A 498 13.18 -9.03 34.33
N GLY A 499 13.84 -9.99 33.68
CA GLY A 499 14.72 -10.96 34.34
C GLY A 499 14.04 -12.26 34.78
N THR A 500 12.76 -12.45 34.43
CA THR A 500 12.07 -13.74 34.58
C THR A 500 12.81 -14.84 33.83
N ARG A 501 13.10 -15.96 34.49
CA ARG A 501 13.79 -17.11 33.91
C ARG A 501 12.78 -18.15 33.48
N ILE A 502 12.95 -18.69 32.28
CA ILE A 502 11.98 -19.60 31.67
C ILE A 502 12.62 -20.94 31.38
N THR A 503 11.94 -22.00 31.80
CA THR A 503 12.36 -23.39 31.57
C THR A 503 11.14 -24.23 31.22
N ALA A 504 11.24 -25.14 30.25
CA ALA A 504 10.14 -26.04 29.90
C ALA A 504 10.63 -27.48 29.76
N THR A 505 9.70 -28.42 29.75
CA THR A 505 9.95 -29.80 29.32
C THR A 505 10.03 -29.85 27.80
N GLY A 506 11.24 -29.97 27.26
CA GLY A 506 11.50 -30.12 25.82
C GLY A 506 11.75 -28.80 25.06
N SER A 507 12.49 -28.91 23.95
CA SER A 507 12.69 -27.86 22.95
C SER A 507 12.82 -28.52 21.58
N TYR A 508 11.97 -28.15 20.62
CA TYR A 508 11.97 -28.76 19.29
C TYR A 508 12.06 -27.67 18.21
N GLN A 509 12.84 -27.94 17.15
CA GLN A 509 13.02 -27.12 15.94
C GLN A 509 13.09 -25.58 16.15
N ASN A 510 13.87 -25.13 17.14
CA ASN A 510 14.10 -23.71 17.48
C ASN A 510 12.94 -23.00 18.21
N HIS A 511 11.95 -23.71 18.74
CA HIS A 511 10.90 -23.14 19.59
C HIS A 511 11.31 -23.14 21.06
N LEU A 512 12.21 -22.21 21.39
CA LEU A 512 12.79 -22.11 22.72
C LEU A 512 11.76 -21.65 23.77
N PRO A 513 11.83 -22.11 25.03
CA PRO A 513 10.91 -21.66 26.08
C PRO A 513 10.91 -20.14 26.29
N GLN A 514 12.04 -19.47 26.04
CA GLN A 514 12.17 -18.02 26.17
C GLN A 514 11.26 -17.27 25.20
N HIS A 515 10.85 -17.89 24.09
CA HIS A 515 9.92 -17.29 23.15
C HIS A 515 8.55 -17.02 23.76
N ALA A 516 8.17 -17.72 24.83
CA ALA A 516 6.93 -17.44 25.55
C ALA A 516 7.01 -16.19 26.45
N ALA A 517 8.15 -15.48 26.48
CA ALA A 517 8.25 -14.16 27.12
C ALA A 517 9.34 -13.27 26.51
N ASP A 518 9.41 -13.19 25.18
CA ASP A 518 10.40 -12.38 24.46
C ASP A 518 9.82 -11.09 23.85
N ALA A 519 8.52 -10.84 24.07
CA ALA A 519 7.80 -9.74 23.47
C ALA A 519 7.73 -9.74 21.93
N ASN A 520 7.88 -10.92 21.32
CA ASN A 520 7.74 -11.12 19.90
C ASN A 520 6.67 -12.18 19.59
N LEU A 521 5.48 -11.71 19.19
CA LEU A 521 4.33 -12.59 18.89
C LEU A 521 4.53 -13.52 17.68
N ARG A 522 5.65 -13.39 16.94
CA ARG A 522 6.01 -14.29 15.83
C ARG A 522 6.83 -15.49 16.29
N SER A 523 7.50 -15.39 17.43
CA SER A 523 8.15 -16.52 18.09
C SER A 523 7.16 -17.18 19.04
N TYR A 524 7.38 -18.46 19.32
CA TYR A 524 6.57 -19.21 20.25
C TYR A 524 7.34 -20.37 20.84
N TRP A 525 6.90 -20.78 22.02
CA TRP A 525 7.12 -22.12 22.55
C TRP A 525 5.93 -23.01 22.15
N HIS A 526 6.17 -24.30 21.98
CA HIS A 526 5.08 -25.27 21.79
C HIS A 526 5.24 -26.41 22.80
N SER A 527 4.12 -27.01 23.18
CA SER A 527 4.13 -28.23 23.99
C SER A 527 4.72 -29.39 23.19
N ASP A 528 5.48 -30.27 23.85
CA ASP A 528 6.27 -31.31 23.19
C ASP A 528 5.37 -32.18 22.28
N ILE A 529 5.67 -32.14 20.99
CA ILE A 529 5.11 -33.05 20.00
C ILE A 529 6.23 -34.05 19.74
N GLY A 530 5.96 -35.34 19.89
CA GLY A 530 6.82 -36.34 19.27
C GLY A 530 7.02 -36.03 17.77
N ASN A 531 7.94 -36.77 17.13
CA ASN A 531 8.28 -36.61 15.72
C ASN A 531 7.03 -36.36 14.84
N TRP A 532 7.00 -35.27 14.05
CA TRP A 532 5.79 -34.78 13.33
C TRP A 532 5.13 -35.83 12.41
N TYR A 533 5.83 -36.92 12.09
CA TYR A 533 5.32 -38.03 11.29
C TYR A 533 4.49 -39.06 12.08
N GLU A 534 4.43 -38.97 13.43
CA GLU A 534 3.70 -39.90 14.32
C GLU A 534 2.52 -39.23 15.05
N LEU A 535 1.82 -38.30 14.37
CA LEU A 535 0.71 -37.51 14.93
C LEU A 535 -0.50 -38.32 15.45
N ASP A 536 -0.53 -39.64 15.26
CA ASP A 536 -1.70 -40.44 15.60
C ASP A 536 -1.72 -41.01 17.03
N GLN A 537 -0.65 -40.96 17.83
CA GLN A 537 -0.65 -41.63 19.17
C GLN A 537 0.14 -40.97 20.32
N GLY A 538 0.63 -39.73 20.19
CA GLY A 538 1.42 -39.06 21.25
C GLY A 538 0.65 -37.98 22.03
N ASN A 539 0.71 -38.02 23.37
CA ASN A 539 0.24 -36.92 24.24
C ASN A 539 1.08 -35.66 23.99
N THR A 540 0.47 -34.56 23.54
CA THR A 540 1.16 -33.29 23.25
C THR A 540 1.33 -32.40 24.49
N ASN A 541 1.60 -33.01 25.65
CA ASN A 541 1.60 -32.31 26.93
C ASN A 541 2.87 -31.50 27.12
N GLY A 542 2.72 -30.24 27.52
CA GLY A 542 3.84 -29.34 27.74
C GLY A 542 3.78 -28.72 29.13
N THR A 543 4.91 -28.68 29.82
CA THR A 543 5.05 -27.91 31.06
C THR A 543 6.08 -26.82 30.85
N ILE A 544 5.68 -25.56 31.09
CA ILE A 544 6.55 -24.40 31.05
C ILE A 544 6.53 -23.69 32.41
N ASN A 545 7.71 -23.24 32.86
CA ASN A 545 7.93 -22.63 34.16
C ASN A 545 8.54 -21.25 33.99
N PHE A 546 8.09 -20.33 34.82
CA PHE A 546 8.52 -18.94 34.88
C PHE A 546 8.96 -18.65 36.31
N ALA A 547 10.24 -18.38 36.52
CA ALA A 547 10.78 -17.99 37.81
C ALA A 547 11.01 -16.47 37.83
N PHE A 548 10.26 -15.76 38.67
CA PHE A 548 10.30 -14.31 38.74
C PHE A 548 11.55 -13.84 39.51
N PRO A 549 12.10 -12.66 39.18
CA PRO A 549 13.26 -12.09 39.88
C PRO A 549 12.94 -11.71 41.33
N ARG A 550 11.67 -11.41 41.64
CA ARG A 550 11.11 -11.12 42.96
C ARG A 550 9.68 -11.65 43.01
N PRO A 551 9.15 -11.97 44.21
CA PRO A 551 7.76 -12.34 44.34
C PRO A 551 6.83 -11.23 43.82
N ILE A 552 5.70 -11.63 43.22
CA ILE A 552 4.67 -10.70 42.71
C ILE A 552 3.29 -11.06 43.27
N ASN A 553 2.46 -10.05 43.51
CA ASN A 553 1.05 -10.24 43.85
C ASN A 553 0.26 -10.52 42.59
N LEU A 554 0.00 -11.79 42.30
CA LEU A 554 -0.66 -12.24 41.06
C LEU A 554 -2.18 -12.28 41.24
N TYR A 555 -2.92 -11.90 40.19
CA TYR A 555 -4.39 -11.93 40.17
C TYR A 555 -4.97 -12.75 39.02
N ALA A 556 -4.34 -12.70 37.84
CA ALA A 556 -4.75 -13.48 36.67
C ALA A 556 -3.55 -13.77 35.77
N VAL A 557 -3.66 -14.84 34.98
CA VAL A 557 -2.69 -15.24 33.97
C VAL A 557 -3.38 -15.19 32.61
N GLN A 558 -2.72 -14.65 31.59
CA GLN A 558 -3.30 -14.44 30.28
C GLN A 558 -2.32 -14.93 29.19
N PRO A 559 -2.46 -16.20 28.78
CA PRO A 559 -1.68 -16.73 27.67
C PRO A 559 -2.04 -16.00 26.35
N VAL A 560 -1.04 -15.80 25.50
CA VAL A 560 -1.21 -15.52 24.08
C VAL A 560 -0.90 -16.82 23.35
N SER A 561 -1.92 -17.42 22.76
CA SER A 561 -1.84 -18.79 22.27
C SER A 561 -2.61 -18.99 20.97
N SER A 562 -2.22 -20.02 20.23
CA SER A 562 -2.91 -20.40 18.99
C SER A 562 -2.91 -21.91 18.81
N MET A 563 -4.00 -22.42 18.22
CA MET A 563 -4.22 -23.83 17.94
C MET A 563 -4.91 -24.02 16.59
N TYR A 564 -4.48 -25.01 15.82
CA TYR A 564 -5.13 -25.39 14.55
C TYR A 564 -5.63 -26.84 14.59
N PRO A 565 -6.92 -27.07 14.30
CA PRO A 565 -8.04 -26.11 14.30
C PRO A 565 -8.28 -25.48 15.68
N SER A 566 -9.13 -24.44 15.76
CA SER A 566 -9.53 -23.85 17.05
C SER A 566 -10.32 -24.85 17.91
N GLY A 567 -10.23 -24.71 19.24
CA GLY A 567 -10.83 -25.67 20.18
C GLY A 567 -10.56 -25.35 21.65
N SER A 568 -10.78 -26.30 22.56
CA SER A 568 -10.59 -26.09 24.01
C SER A 568 -9.51 -26.99 24.58
N GLN A 569 -8.61 -26.43 25.40
CA GLN A 569 -7.52 -27.16 26.02
C GLN A 569 -7.50 -27.07 27.55
N TYR A 570 -6.99 -28.10 28.21
CA TYR A 570 -6.86 -28.12 29.67
C TYR A 570 -5.58 -27.41 30.11
N TYR A 571 -5.76 -26.35 30.91
CA TYR A 571 -4.68 -25.63 31.57
C TYR A 571 -4.70 -25.96 33.06
N THR A 572 -3.52 -26.31 33.58
CA THR A 572 -3.27 -26.41 35.02
C THR A 572 -2.16 -25.42 35.37
N ILE A 573 -2.45 -24.47 36.26
CA ILE A 573 -1.53 -23.38 36.62
C ILE A 573 -1.18 -23.51 38.10
N TYR A 574 0.10 -23.51 38.41
CA TYR A 574 0.64 -23.50 39.76
C TYR A 574 1.45 -22.22 40.02
N GLY A 575 1.44 -21.76 41.27
CA GLY A 575 2.26 -20.65 41.76
C GLY A 575 3.29 -21.15 42.76
N LEU A 576 4.53 -20.69 42.65
CA LEU A 576 5.62 -21.07 43.55
C LEU A 576 5.63 -20.16 44.78
N GLN A 577 5.35 -20.71 45.96
CA GLN A 577 5.42 -19.98 47.22
C GLN A 577 6.17 -20.80 48.26
N ASN A 578 7.14 -20.20 48.97
CA ASN A 578 7.92 -20.88 50.01
C ASN A 578 8.56 -22.21 49.58
N ARG A 579 8.97 -22.33 48.31
CA ARG A 579 9.52 -23.54 47.68
C ARG A 579 8.52 -24.69 47.47
N GLU A 580 7.23 -24.43 47.58
CA GLU A 580 6.16 -25.38 47.26
C GLU A 580 5.32 -24.85 46.09
N TRP A 581 4.88 -25.75 45.20
CA TRP A 581 3.97 -25.41 44.11
C TRP A 581 2.53 -25.51 44.58
N ILE A 582 1.82 -24.38 44.54
CA ILE A 582 0.42 -24.24 44.95
C ILE A 582 -0.44 -24.23 43.69
N LEU A 583 -1.42 -25.12 43.61
CA LEU A 583 -2.39 -25.11 42.51
C LEU A 583 -3.24 -23.82 42.54
N LEU A 584 -3.23 -23.09 41.43
CA LEU A 584 -3.93 -21.81 41.29
C LEU A 584 -5.16 -21.89 40.40
N TYR A 585 -5.12 -22.73 39.36
CA TYR A 585 -6.20 -22.92 38.41
C TYR A 585 -6.11 -24.30 37.75
N LYS A 586 -7.27 -24.92 37.48
CA LYS A 586 -7.39 -26.12 36.66
C LYS A 586 -8.71 -26.09 35.90
N GLY A 587 -8.66 -26.04 34.57
CA GLY A 587 -9.88 -25.93 33.76
C GLY A 587 -9.64 -25.93 32.26
N LYS A 588 -10.74 -25.91 31.48
CA LYS A 588 -10.71 -25.80 30.02
C LYS A 588 -10.65 -24.33 29.59
N VAL A 589 -9.79 -24.04 28.62
CA VAL A 589 -9.60 -22.72 28.02
C VAL A 589 -9.80 -22.85 26.51
N ASN A 590 -10.63 -21.98 25.93
CA ASN A 590 -10.83 -21.94 24.48
C ASN A 590 -9.64 -21.23 23.81
N VAL A 591 -9.00 -21.89 22.85
CA VAL A 591 -7.85 -21.39 22.10
C VAL A 591 -8.26 -21.19 20.63
N PRO A 592 -8.18 -19.95 20.10
CA PRO A 592 -8.52 -19.66 18.72
C PRO A 592 -7.39 -20.10 17.76
N TYR A 593 -7.71 -20.17 16.46
CA TYR A 593 -6.69 -20.27 15.43
C TYR A 593 -6.30 -18.86 14.97
N GLN A 594 -5.13 -18.39 15.42
CA GLN A 594 -4.53 -17.12 15.00
C GLN A 594 -3.02 -17.31 14.76
N PRO A 595 -2.52 -17.25 13.51
CA PRO A 595 -1.14 -17.59 13.20
C PRO A 595 -0.07 -16.81 13.97
N ASN A 596 -0.39 -15.58 14.42
CA ASN A 596 0.50 -14.70 15.19
C ASN A 596 0.16 -14.67 16.70
N GLY A 597 -0.55 -15.69 17.20
CA GLY A 597 -1.02 -15.75 18.58
C GLY A 597 -2.33 -14.99 18.80
N GLY A 598 -3.27 -15.62 19.51
CA GLY A 598 -4.48 -14.96 19.99
C GLY A 598 -4.38 -14.74 21.48
N ILE A 599 -4.52 -13.49 21.90
CA ILE A 599 -4.66 -13.17 23.33
C ILE A 599 -5.86 -13.98 23.82
N LEU A 600 -5.74 -14.65 24.98
CA LEU A 600 -6.84 -15.39 25.57
C LEU A 600 -7.55 -14.53 26.61
N LYS A 601 -8.78 -14.94 26.98
CA LYS A 601 -9.45 -14.39 28.16
C LYS A 601 -8.55 -14.59 29.39
N PRO A 602 -8.33 -13.57 30.23
CA PRO A 602 -7.58 -13.73 31.48
C PRO A 602 -8.15 -14.89 32.31
N ILE A 603 -7.26 -15.77 32.73
CA ILE A 603 -7.56 -16.91 33.59
C ILE A 603 -7.40 -16.44 35.05
N PRO A 604 -8.50 -16.30 35.82
CA PRO A 604 -8.41 -15.89 37.20
C PRO A 604 -7.68 -16.97 38.00
N VAL A 605 -6.75 -16.54 38.85
CA VAL A 605 -5.97 -17.41 39.74
C VAL A 605 -6.19 -17.02 41.19
N LYS A 606 -5.92 -17.94 42.11
CA LYS A 606 -5.91 -17.61 43.55
C LYS A 606 -4.92 -16.48 43.81
N SER A 607 -5.40 -15.32 44.28
CA SER A 607 -4.55 -14.17 44.55
C SER A 607 -3.55 -14.47 45.67
N GLY A 608 -2.32 -13.99 45.49
CA GLY A 608 -1.23 -14.21 46.45
C GLY A 608 0.12 -13.75 45.90
N GLU A 609 1.12 -13.76 46.78
CA GLU A 609 2.49 -13.41 46.45
C GLU A 609 3.27 -14.67 46.01
N TYR A 610 3.65 -14.74 44.74
CA TYR A 610 4.30 -15.91 44.13
C TYR A 610 5.67 -15.57 43.55
N ASN A 611 6.63 -16.49 43.73
CA ASN A 611 8.00 -16.42 43.21
C ASN A 611 8.12 -16.92 41.77
N GLY A 612 7.07 -17.53 41.23
CA GLY A 612 7.07 -18.10 39.90
C GLY A 612 5.75 -18.76 39.55
N LEU A 613 5.62 -19.15 38.29
CA LEU A 613 4.48 -19.86 37.72
C LEU A 613 4.93 -21.14 37.03
N MET A 614 4.08 -22.16 37.06
CA MET A 614 4.19 -23.34 36.23
C MET A 614 2.86 -23.52 35.51
N ILE A 615 2.91 -23.63 34.19
CA ILE A 615 1.74 -23.87 33.35
C ILE A 615 1.93 -25.23 32.70
N ASN A 616 1.03 -26.14 33.01
CA ASN A 616 0.88 -27.39 32.32
C ASN A 616 -0.30 -27.26 31.34
N ILE A 617 0.00 -27.46 30.06
CA ILE A 617 -0.99 -27.52 28.98
C ILE A 617 -1.10 -28.99 28.59
N ASP A 618 -2.20 -29.61 28.98
CA ASP A 618 -2.56 -30.96 28.55
C ASP A 618 -3.22 -30.81 27.20
N ALA A 619 -2.44 -30.91 26.11
CA ALA A 619 -2.87 -30.53 24.76
C ALA A 619 -3.60 -31.63 23.96
N GLY A 620 -3.79 -32.82 24.57
CA GLY A 620 -4.47 -33.93 23.90
C GLY A 620 -3.75 -34.38 22.63
N SER A 621 -4.45 -34.38 21.50
CA SER A 621 -3.90 -34.74 20.17
C SER A 621 -3.56 -33.54 19.28
N GLN A 622 -3.77 -32.30 19.76
CA GLN A 622 -3.50 -31.09 18.99
C GLN A 622 -2.43 -30.24 19.66
N ALA A 623 -1.59 -29.57 18.87
CA ALA A 623 -0.52 -28.74 19.40
C ALA A 623 -1.05 -27.33 19.72
N VAL A 624 -0.75 -26.84 20.92
CA VAL A 624 -0.98 -25.45 21.31
C VAL A 624 0.36 -24.72 21.30
N THR A 625 0.39 -23.57 20.64
CA THR A 625 1.52 -22.64 20.69
C THR A 625 1.28 -21.62 21.80
N LEU A 626 2.34 -21.28 22.53
CA LEU A 626 2.38 -20.18 23.49
C LEU A 626 3.38 -19.15 22.98
N GLN A 627 2.85 -18.09 22.36
CA GLN A 627 3.62 -16.96 21.86
C GLN A 627 4.09 -16.07 23.01
N GLU A 628 3.24 -15.87 24.03
CA GLU A 628 3.57 -14.99 25.13
C GLU A 628 2.77 -15.35 26.38
N LEU A 629 3.30 -15.07 27.56
CA LEU A 629 2.55 -15.08 28.81
C LEU A 629 2.43 -13.68 29.39
N LEU A 630 1.22 -13.13 29.35
CA LEU A 630 0.87 -11.90 30.04
C LEU A 630 0.30 -12.22 31.42
N ILE A 631 0.45 -11.30 32.38
CA ILE A 631 -0.03 -11.47 33.75
C ILE A 631 -0.62 -10.18 34.32
N PHE A 632 -1.54 -10.31 35.26
CA PHE A 632 -2.08 -9.19 36.03
C PHE A 632 -1.49 -9.26 37.44
N TYR A 633 -0.61 -8.31 37.78
CA TYR A 633 0.11 -8.34 39.04
C TYR A 633 0.34 -6.95 39.66
N ASN A 634 0.52 -6.89 40.98
CA ASN A 634 0.89 -5.69 41.77
C ASN A 634 -0.06 -4.46 41.69
N HIS A 635 -1.27 -4.60 41.18
CA HIS A 635 -2.33 -3.56 41.19
C HIS A 635 -3.47 -3.91 42.16
N PRO A 636 -4.20 -2.94 42.74
CA PRO A 636 -5.27 -3.22 43.70
C PRO A 636 -6.38 -4.11 43.12
N ALA A 637 -6.81 -5.12 43.89
CA ALA A 637 -7.77 -6.16 43.49
C ALA A 637 -9.12 -5.64 42.94
N GLU A 638 -9.52 -4.42 43.30
CA GLU A 638 -10.80 -3.82 42.89
C GLU A 638 -10.88 -3.53 41.37
N THR A 639 -9.77 -3.25 40.69
CA THR A 639 -9.77 -2.86 39.27
C THR A 639 -9.77 -4.04 38.29
N VAL A 640 -9.37 -5.22 38.73
CA VAL A 640 -9.37 -6.42 37.89
C VAL A 640 -10.68 -7.15 38.08
N LEU A 641 -11.10 -7.44 39.32
CA LEU A 641 -12.25 -8.31 39.58
C LEU A 641 -13.62 -7.62 39.48
N GLY A 642 -13.69 -6.29 39.62
CA GLY A 642 -14.96 -5.54 39.68
C GLY A 642 -15.70 -5.39 38.35
N ASP A 643 -14.97 -5.11 37.27
CA ASP A 643 -15.59 -4.70 35.99
C ASP A 643 -15.51 -5.78 34.88
N THR A 644 -14.74 -6.86 35.08
CA THR A 644 -14.47 -7.86 34.02
C THR A 644 -15.00 -9.27 34.32
N TYR A 645 -15.53 -9.50 35.52
CA TYR A 645 -15.90 -10.85 35.97
C TYR A 645 -17.35 -10.84 36.48
N GLU A 646 -18.30 -11.33 35.67
CA GLU A 646 -19.44 -12.03 36.26
C GLU A 646 -18.87 -13.00 37.30
N GLN A 647 -19.42 -13.02 38.53
CA GLN A 647 -18.93 -13.83 39.65
C GLN A 647 -18.65 -15.29 39.23
N LEU A 648 -17.45 -15.53 38.71
CA LEU A 648 -16.96 -16.85 38.38
C LEU A 648 -16.47 -17.42 39.70
N SER A 649 -17.21 -18.41 40.19
CA SER A 649 -16.80 -19.18 41.36
C SER A 649 -15.37 -19.67 41.17
N LEU A 650 -14.45 -19.14 41.98
CA LEU A 650 -13.09 -19.68 42.07
C LEU A 650 -13.25 -21.17 42.43
N PRO A 651 -12.67 -22.11 41.67
CA PRO A 651 -12.72 -23.51 42.04
C PRO A 651 -12.09 -23.66 43.43
N THR A 652 -12.84 -24.19 44.38
CA THR A 652 -12.29 -24.60 45.68
C THR A 652 -11.45 -25.85 45.44
N VAL A 653 -10.14 -25.70 45.35
CA VAL A 653 -9.25 -26.85 45.26
C VAL A 653 -8.65 -27.12 46.64
N SER A 654 -9.06 -28.24 47.22
CA SER A 654 -8.45 -28.79 48.44
C SER A 654 -6.97 -29.05 48.18
N GLU A 655 -6.13 -28.62 49.12
CA GLU A 655 -4.67 -28.66 49.09
C GLU A 655 -4.08 -29.89 48.37
N ASP A 656 -3.45 -29.66 47.23
CA ASP A 656 -2.42 -30.53 46.67
C ASP A 656 -1.18 -29.66 46.43
N THR A 657 -0.27 -29.65 47.40
CA THR A 657 1.07 -29.08 47.26
C THR A 657 1.98 -30.11 46.60
N TYR A 658 2.54 -29.78 45.43
CA TYR A 658 3.65 -30.55 44.84
C TYR A 658 4.95 -30.05 45.47
N ARG A 659 5.69 -30.91 46.16
CA ARG A 659 6.98 -30.58 46.79
C ARG A 659 8.16 -30.74 45.83
#